data_AF-D6TT89-F1
#
_entry.id   AF-D6TT89-F1
#
_cell.length_a   1.000
_cell.length_b   1.000
_cell.length_c   1.000
_cell.angle_alpha   90.00
_cell.angle_beta   90.00
_cell.angle_gamma   90.00
#
_symmetry.space_group_name_H-M   'P 1'
#
loop_
_entity.id
_entity.type
_entity.pdbx_description
1 polymer ?
#
loop_
_entity_poly.entity_id
_entity_poly.type
_entity_poly.pdbx_seq_one_letter_code
_entity_poly.pdbx_strand_id
1 'polypeptide(L)'
;MSAQPSHIWLIAPSRRGRQNVWNTLKAGASYEVNCHWHHCGPYTGTCTLLRQLVPEVYRQFPEHVRAHAVEILSIAPELRSTFSVSHETLTSLAIPEERTRFYSHTRTLRLAHGIIDFLKGCLSLKIYSHLSLYFEDVQDADTLDQEFLSVLLRRADPATLTVVIGTTCDPLPEQLQTALADHTHQIRVEPQDTGEYLQLLQTWQFPQVWQSWLLKHTEGWPEEYEPLRDLSQHLRTSMPQGETFALGMQAISEQVPAEQNVAWAQAFIASDCTNDSMLERLAYQRLDVSTRQRWHDERADWLEQQHEWSLKLGAIPYHRERGSSPANQGAAALQEALDYCLNMGYYKATVDFGYRGRAVVNWTEQEQYYWIFTTKATTSLAALGRPEEAEKLYNEARALSKRAKLHMQAAYATAMLYTRHLPENRRDHLLAKAWINEAIAIASLLPDAKERAFHSVFNQNGLALIETHLKNFQEALRLVTEGLKRLDEELEPGEHMLHRSVLLYNRGQVYAGIGALEEALADYTAVITQDPYYSEYYLERGNLYRRLGRNEEALADYERSVFYSPPYAEAHFNRANVHSLFGHDEEALADYSYVLEIDPTYLDALINRASIFYEQGNYTASLQDVERGLQQDPENAQLHCTLGLLLMAQEDTEKADQAFSAALQQDPLLVAAWTNRAILAFEENRIEAAIKDLSQALALEENPTVLYNRGIAYQAQNRWQEAINDFTQALALSNEDAQDILYRRSFCYTQLGDTNQAQRDLQEQQVLRP
;
A
#
# COMPACT_ATOMS: atom_id res chain seq x y z
N MET A 1 2.20 -17.11 34.04
CA MET A 1 2.36 -16.11 32.97
C MET A 1 1.11 -16.23 32.11
N SER A 2 0.20 -15.26 32.16
CA SER A 2 -0.93 -15.25 31.23
C SER A 2 -0.36 -15.15 29.82
N ALA A 3 -0.72 -16.06 28.92
CA ALA A 3 -0.36 -15.94 27.51
C ALA A 3 -0.80 -14.54 27.04
N GLN A 4 0.09 -13.81 26.34
CA GLN A 4 -0.31 -12.56 25.72
C GLN A 4 -1.51 -12.84 24.79
N PRO A 5 -2.55 -11.97 24.80
CA PRO A 5 -3.67 -12.14 23.90
C PRO A 5 -3.16 -12.11 22.46
N SER A 6 -3.62 -13.05 21.64
CA SER A 6 -3.17 -13.26 20.27
C SER A 6 -4.38 -13.50 19.37
N HIS A 7 -4.28 -13.11 18.11
CA HIS A 7 -5.24 -13.53 17.08
C HIS A 7 -5.18 -15.04 16.87
N ILE A 8 -6.14 -15.61 16.13
CA ILE A 8 -6.31 -17.06 16.03
C ILE A 8 -6.26 -17.50 14.57
N TRP A 9 -5.41 -18.48 14.27
CA TRP A 9 -5.44 -19.18 12.99
C TRP A 9 -6.05 -20.56 13.18
N LEU A 10 -7.26 -20.73 12.68
CA LEU A 10 -8.08 -21.93 12.80
C LEU A 10 -7.96 -22.79 11.55
N ILE A 11 -7.31 -23.95 11.69
CA ILE A 11 -7.12 -24.90 10.60
C ILE A 11 -8.01 -26.12 10.84
N ALA A 12 -8.98 -26.34 9.96
CA ALA A 12 -9.78 -27.56 9.95
C ALA A 12 -10.16 -27.95 8.50
N PRO A 13 -10.33 -29.24 8.21
CA PRO A 13 -10.64 -29.71 6.85
C PRO A 13 -12.05 -29.33 6.38
N SER A 14 -13.02 -29.12 7.29
CA SER A 14 -14.40 -28.76 6.95
C SER A 14 -14.82 -27.43 7.55
N ARG A 15 -15.67 -26.69 6.81
CA ARG A 15 -16.25 -25.42 7.29
C ARG A 15 -17.01 -25.62 8.62
N ARG A 16 -17.75 -26.72 8.77
CA ARG A 16 -18.46 -27.06 10.02
C ARG A 16 -17.50 -27.28 11.19
N GLY A 17 -16.37 -27.94 10.98
CA GLY A 17 -15.34 -28.11 12.01
C GLY A 17 -14.81 -26.76 12.50
N ARG A 18 -14.55 -25.82 11.57
CA ARG A 18 -14.14 -24.46 11.92
C ARG A 18 -15.25 -23.69 12.65
N GLN A 19 -16.48 -23.78 12.16
CA GLN A 19 -17.63 -23.11 12.78
C GLN A 19 -17.90 -23.56 14.21
N ASN A 20 -17.72 -24.85 14.51
CA ASN A 20 -17.85 -25.37 15.86
C ASN A 20 -16.85 -24.71 16.82
N VAL A 21 -15.60 -24.52 16.38
CA VAL A 21 -14.59 -23.84 17.21
C VAL A 21 -14.86 -22.35 17.30
N TRP A 22 -15.19 -21.68 16.21
CA TRP A 22 -15.57 -20.26 16.21
C TRP A 22 -16.69 -19.97 17.22
N ASN A 23 -17.71 -20.82 17.31
CA ASN A 23 -18.79 -20.69 18.28
C ASN A 23 -18.33 -20.71 19.74
N THR A 24 -17.16 -21.27 20.04
CA THR A 24 -16.56 -21.25 21.39
C THR A 24 -15.65 -20.05 21.63
N LEU A 25 -15.16 -19.40 20.57
CA LEU A 25 -14.20 -18.29 20.62
C LEU A 25 -14.89 -16.92 20.60
N LYS A 26 -16.06 -16.81 19.97
CA LYS A 26 -16.75 -15.54 19.78
C LYS A 26 -17.08 -14.82 21.10
N ALA A 27 -16.73 -13.54 21.17
CA ALA A 27 -16.98 -12.68 22.32
C ALA A 27 -17.33 -11.26 21.87
N GLY A 28 -18.12 -10.53 22.67
CA GLY A 28 -18.55 -9.17 22.33
C GLY A 28 -19.37 -9.12 21.02
N ALA A 29 -19.25 -8.02 20.29
CA ALA A 29 -19.83 -7.93 18.95
C ALA A 29 -19.03 -8.85 18.01
N SER A 30 -19.73 -9.75 17.31
CA SER A 30 -19.07 -10.80 16.51
C SER A 30 -19.61 -10.80 15.10
N TYR A 31 -18.71 -10.79 14.12
CA TYR A 31 -19.04 -10.77 12.69
C TYR A 31 -18.31 -11.90 11.97
N GLU A 32 -19.00 -12.55 11.04
CA GLU A 32 -18.51 -13.68 10.26
C GLU A 32 -18.65 -13.37 8.78
N VAL A 33 -17.58 -13.61 8.03
CA VAL A 33 -17.49 -13.33 6.60
C VAL A 33 -16.83 -14.49 5.86
N ASN A 34 -17.38 -14.84 4.70
CA ASN A 34 -16.76 -15.77 3.76
C ASN A 34 -15.88 -14.98 2.79
N CYS A 35 -14.61 -15.37 2.65
CA CYS A 35 -13.63 -14.67 1.83
C CYS A 35 -13.50 -15.25 0.42
N HIS A 36 -14.22 -16.32 0.09
CA HIS A 36 -14.07 -17.00 -1.20
C HIS A 36 -14.36 -16.03 -2.36
N TRP A 37 -13.33 -15.74 -3.16
CA TRP A 37 -13.30 -14.66 -4.15
C TRP A 37 -14.42 -14.72 -5.21
N HIS A 38 -15.01 -15.90 -5.46
CA HIS A 38 -16.19 -16.06 -6.31
C HIS A 38 -17.40 -15.24 -5.87
N HIS A 39 -17.57 -14.84 -4.61
CA HIS A 39 -18.80 -14.16 -4.19
C HIS A 39 -18.84 -12.70 -4.69
N CYS A 40 -17.90 -11.86 -4.24
CA CYS A 40 -17.90 -10.42 -4.49
C CYS A 40 -16.63 -9.92 -5.20
N GLY A 41 -15.73 -10.81 -5.63
CA GLY A 41 -14.49 -10.41 -6.31
C GLY A 41 -13.46 -9.78 -5.36
N PRO A 42 -12.76 -8.71 -5.76
CA PRO A 42 -11.78 -8.03 -4.92
C PRO A 42 -12.39 -7.54 -3.61
N TYR A 43 -11.72 -7.79 -2.49
CA TYR A 43 -12.18 -7.51 -1.13
C TYR A 43 -13.48 -8.23 -0.75
N THR A 44 -13.70 -9.47 -1.17
CA THR A 44 -14.93 -10.21 -0.84
C THR A 44 -15.23 -10.25 0.67
N GLY A 45 -14.25 -10.65 1.48
CA GLY A 45 -14.37 -10.73 2.93
C GLY A 45 -14.53 -9.35 3.56
N THR A 46 -13.68 -8.40 3.17
CA THR A 46 -13.69 -7.03 3.72
C THR A 46 -14.96 -6.26 3.34
N CYS A 47 -15.44 -6.38 2.11
CA CYS A 47 -16.71 -5.81 1.64
C CYS A 47 -17.89 -6.34 2.46
N THR A 48 -17.95 -7.66 2.64
CA THR A 48 -19.01 -8.31 3.43
C THR A 48 -18.98 -7.85 4.90
N LEU A 49 -17.79 -7.69 5.48
CA LEU A 49 -17.63 -7.15 6.83
C LEU A 49 -18.19 -5.72 6.93
N LEU A 50 -17.83 -4.84 5.99
CA LEU A 50 -18.29 -3.45 5.98
C LEU A 50 -19.80 -3.34 5.80
N ARG A 51 -20.42 -4.19 4.96
CA ARG A 51 -21.88 -4.24 4.82
C ARG A 51 -22.59 -4.56 6.13
N GLN A 52 -22.01 -5.41 6.97
CA GLN A 52 -22.58 -5.75 8.28
C GLN A 52 -22.35 -4.65 9.33
N LEU A 53 -21.16 -4.04 9.35
CA LEU A 53 -20.76 -3.04 10.36
C LEU A 53 -21.29 -1.64 10.10
N VAL A 54 -21.10 -1.12 8.88
CA VAL A 54 -21.22 0.32 8.59
C VAL A 54 -22.63 0.87 8.83
N PRO A 55 -23.74 0.19 8.48
CA PRO A 55 -25.08 0.70 8.76
C PRO A 55 -25.37 0.93 10.26
N GLU A 56 -24.79 0.10 11.13
CA GLU A 56 -24.91 0.28 12.59
C GLU A 56 -24.06 1.45 13.08
N VAL A 57 -22.80 1.49 12.65
CA VAL A 57 -21.87 2.56 13.03
C VAL A 57 -22.38 3.92 12.53
N TYR A 58 -22.90 4.01 11.31
CA TYR A 58 -23.43 5.25 10.74
C TYR A 58 -24.63 5.81 11.51
N ARG A 59 -25.51 4.93 12.01
CA ARG A 59 -26.66 5.34 12.83
C ARG A 59 -26.24 6.00 14.13
N GLN A 60 -25.12 5.59 14.72
CA GLN A 60 -24.65 6.09 16.01
C GLN A 60 -23.61 7.22 15.86
N PHE A 61 -22.68 7.08 14.92
CA PHE A 61 -21.51 7.95 14.72
C PHE A 61 -21.32 8.26 13.22
N PRO A 62 -22.20 9.08 12.62
CA PRO A 62 -22.18 9.34 11.18
C PRO A 62 -20.89 10.04 10.72
N GLU A 63 -20.31 10.92 11.55
CA GLU A 63 -19.06 11.60 11.20
C GLU A 63 -17.88 10.65 11.13
N HIS A 64 -17.86 9.58 11.94
CA HIS A 64 -16.80 8.56 11.89
C HIS A 64 -16.83 7.80 10.56
N VAL A 65 -18.02 7.41 10.09
CA VAL A 65 -18.18 6.77 8.78
C VAL A 65 -17.82 7.74 7.64
N ARG A 66 -18.21 9.02 7.74
CA ARG A 66 -17.88 10.02 6.73
C ARG A 66 -16.39 10.31 6.62
N ALA A 67 -15.67 10.27 7.75
CA ALA A 67 -14.21 10.41 7.75
C ALA A 67 -13.50 9.29 6.97
N HIS A 68 -14.11 8.11 6.87
CA HIS A 68 -13.59 6.94 6.14
C HIS A 68 -14.41 6.59 4.88
N ALA A 69 -15.16 7.56 4.34
CA ALA A 69 -16.08 7.31 3.24
C ALA A 69 -15.39 6.83 1.96
N VAL A 70 -14.17 7.31 1.69
CA VAL A 70 -13.40 6.95 0.49
C VAL A 70 -13.03 5.47 0.53
N GLU A 71 -12.54 4.99 1.67
CA GLU A 71 -12.13 3.61 1.87
C GLU A 71 -13.33 2.68 1.86
N ILE A 72 -14.36 3.01 2.64
CA ILE A 72 -15.57 2.20 2.76
C ILE A 72 -16.26 2.05 1.39
N LEU A 73 -16.47 3.15 0.66
CA LEU A 73 -17.19 3.12 -0.62
C LEU A 73 -16.33 2.67 -1.80
N SER A 74 -15.01 2.59 -1.61
CA SER A 74 -14.15 1.90 -2.57
C SER A 74 -14.33 0.39 -2.48
N ILE A 75 -14.36 -0.14 -1.26
CA ILE A 75 -14.42 -1.58 -0.97
C ILE A 75 -15.86 -2.12 -1.02
N ALA A 76 -16.83 -1.36 -0.54
CA ALA A 76 -18.25 -1.72 -0.47
C ALA A 76 -19.13 -0.62 -1.13
N PRO A 77 -19.09 -0.50 -2.46
CA PRO A 77 -19.78 0.58 -3.20
C PRO A 77 -21.30 0.59 -3.03
N GLU A 78 -21.94 -0.55 -2.75
CA GLU A 78 -23.37 -0.67 -2.45
C GLU A 78 -23.81 0.17 -1.24
N LEU A 79 -22.90 0.50 -0.33
CA LEU A 79 -23.16 1.36 0.83
C LEU A 79 -23.39 2.83 0.45
N ARG A 80 -23.22 3.21 -0.83
CA ARG A 80 -23.64 4.54 -1.35
C ARG A 80 -25.13 4.80 -1.14
N SER A 81 -25.94 3.75 -1.02
CA SER A 81 -27.36 3.84 -0.67
C SER A 81 -27.60 4.23 0.80
N THR A 82 -26.60 4.02 1.67
CA THR A 82 -26.66 4.28 3.12
C THR A 82 -26.14 5.68 3.46
N PHE A 83 -25.05 6.11 2.83
CA PHE A 83 -24.46 7.43 3.00
C PHE A 83 -23.74 7.88 1.73
N SER A 84 -23.60 9.19 1.54
CA SER A 84 -22.90 9.77 0.39
C SER A 84 -21.47 10.19 0.74
N VAL A 85 -20.60 10.15 -0.27
CA VAL A 85 -19.28 10.80 -0.21
C VAL A 85 -19.50 12.32 -0.26
N SER A 86 -18.86 13.08 0.61
CA SER A 86 -18.90 14.56 0.55
C SER A 86 -17.89 15.16 -0.42
N HIS A 87 -16.87 14.40 -0.83
CA HIS A 87 -15.72 14.84 -1.62
C HIS A 87 -15.47 13.92 -2.82
N GLU A 88 -15.94 14.30 -4.02
CA GLU A 88 -15.69 13.55 -5.26
C GLU A 88 -14.63 14.23 -6.12
N THR A 89 -13.59 13.48 -6.48
CA THR A 89 -12.50 13.96 -7.34
C THR A 89 -12.89 13.96 -8.82
N LEU A 90 -12.18 14.74 -9.65
CA LEU A 90 -12.33 14.61 -11.12
C LEU A 90 -12.02 13.18 -11.60
N THR A 91 -11.14 12.45 -10.92
CA THR A 91 -10.87 11.03 -11.25
C THR A 91 -12.09 10.15 -11.07
N SER A 92 -12.85 10.35 -9.99
CA SER A 92 -14.04 9.55 -9.70
C SER A 92 -15.25 9.97 -10.54
N LEU A 93 -15.31 11.24 -10.94
CA LEU A 93 -16.40 11.80 -11.73
C LEU A 93 -16.21 11.63 -13.25
N ALA A 94 -14.96 11.42 -13.70
CA ALA A 94 -14.67 11.26 -15.12
C ALA A 94 -15.41 10.07 -15.72
N ILE A 95 -16.10 10.31 -16.84
CA ILE A 95 -16.69 9.24 -17.63
C ILE A 95 -15.58 8.30 -18.16
N PRO A 96 -15.88 7.00 -18.38
CA PRO A 96 -14.86 6.02 -18.76
C PRO A 96 -14.00 6.43 -19.96
N GLU A 97 -14.60 7.09 -20.95
CA GLU A 97 -13.93 7.53 -22.19
C GLU A 97 -12.95 8.69 -21.98
N GLU A 98 -13.14 9.51 -20.95
CA GLU A 98 -12.29 10.66 -20.62
C GLU A 98 -11.25 10.35 -19.54
N ARG A 99 -11.30 9.15 -18.95
CA ARG A 99 -10.45 8.80 -17.82
C ARG A 99 -9.02 8.51 -18.27
N THR A 100 -8.13 9.48 -18.05
CA THR A 100 -6.70 9.36 -18.36
C THR A 100 -5.80 9.22 -17.12
N ARG A 101 -6.37 9.33 -15.91
CA ARG A 101 -5.65 9.19 -14.63
C ARG A 101 -6.13 7.95 -13.87
N PHE A 102 -5.17 7.14 -13.45
CA PHE A 102 -5.40 5.96 -12.62
C PHE A 102 -4.64 6.10 -11.30
N TYR A 103 -5.11 5.40 -10.27
CA TYR A 103 -4.55 5.48 -8.93
C TYR A 103 -3.18 4.79 -8.83
N SER A 104 -2.37 5.15 -7.84
CA SER A 104 -1.14 4.37 -7.54
C SER A 104 -1.47 2.90 -7.23
N HIS A 105 -0.55 1.98 -7.55
CA HIS A 105 -0.65 0.57 -7.15
C HIS A 105 -0.68 0.41 -5.62
N THR A 106 -0.11 1.35 -4.88
CA THR A 106 -0.13 1.38 -3.41
C THR A 106 -1.50 1.77 -2.84
N ARG A 107 -2.47 2.20 -3.67
CA ARG A 107 -3.77 2.66 -3.18
C ARG A 107 -4.49 1.59 -2.37
N THR A 108 -4.48 0.33 -2.80
CA THR A 108 -5.17 -0.76 -2.09
C THR A 108 -4.67 -0.91 -0.66
N LEU A 109 -3.35 -0.80 -0.46
CA LEU A 109 -2.73 -0.81 0.85
C LEU A 109 -3.20 0.39 1.68
N ARG A 110 -3.26 1.60 1.09
CA ARG A 110 -3.81 2.79 1.77
C ARG A 110 -5.28 2.59 2.19
N LEU A 111 -6.11 1.98 1.35
CA LEU A 111 -7.50 1.65 1.73
C LEU A 111 -7.55 0.67 2.90
N ALA A 112 -6.70 -0.36 2.89
CA ALA A 112 -6.61 -1.32 3.99
C ALA A 112 -6.26 -0.61 5.31
N HIS A 113 -5.28 0.30 5.29
CA HIS A 113 -4.92 1.09 6.46
C HIS A 113 -6.10 1.93 6.97
N GLY A 114 -6.84 2.59 6.08
CA GLY A 114 -7.99 3.43 6.46
C GLY A 114 -9.16 2.62 7.01
N ILE A 115 -9.44 1.41 6.49
CA ILE A 115 -10.44 0.52 7.09
C ILE A 115 -10.00 0.05 8.49
N ILE A 116 -8.71 -0.22 8.70
CA ILE A 116 -8.20 -0.57 10.02
C ILE A 116 -8.34 0.60 11.00
N ASP A 117 -8.09 1.83 10.54
CA ASP A 117 -8.30 3.03 11.36
C ASP A 117 -9.79 3.24 11.67
N PHE A 118 -10.68 2.96 10.72
CA PHE A 118 -12.12 2.93 10.96
C PHE A 118 -12.48 1.93 12.07
N LEU A 119 -11.95 0.70 12.03
CA LEU A 119 -12.19 -0.32 13.07
C LEU A 119 -11.62 0.10 14.43
N LYS A 120 -10.38 0.61 14.47
CA LYS A 120 -9.76 1.15 15.70
C LYS A 120 -10.58 2.31 16.27
N GLY A 121 -11.11 3.18 15.41
CA GLY A 121 -12.00 4.27 15.78
C GLY A 121 -13.32 3.79 16.39
N CYS A 122 -13.91 2.71 15.88
CA CYS A 122 -15.10 2.10 16.49
C CYS A 122 -14.85 1.62 17.93
N LEU A 123 -13.63 1.14 18.23
CA LEU A 123 -13.22 0.71 19.57
C LEU A 123 -12.92 1.91 20.49
N SER A 124 -12.19 2.91 19.99
CA SER A 124 -11.83 4.10 20.77
C SER A 124 -13.05 4.96 21.14
N LEU A 125 -14.02 5.06 20.23
CA LEU A 125 -15.33 5.70 20.46
C LEU A 125 -16.27 4.84 21.32
N LYS A 126 -15.85 3.64 21.72
CA LYS A 126 -16.62 2.68 22.53
C LYS A 126 -17.96 2.28 21.89
N ILE A 127 -18.03 2.27 20.56
CA ILE A 127 -19.15 1.67 19.81
C ILE A 127 -19.22 0.18 20.14
N TYR A 128 -18.04 -0.45 20.18
CA TYR A 128 -17.85 -1.81 20.66
C TYR A 128 -16.84 -1.79 21.80
N SER A 129 -17.13 -2.52 22.88
CA SER A 129 -16.16 -2.77 23.95
C SER A 129 -15.13 -3.85 23.55
N HIS A 130 -15.55 -4.78 22.71
CA HIS A 130 -14.71 -5.80 22.09
C HIS A 130 -15.36 -6.26 20.78
N LEU A 131 -14.54 -6.48 19.75
CA LEU A 131 -14.97 -6.92 18.43
C LEU A 131 -14.27 -8.24 18.07
N SER A 132 -15.04 -9.26 17.69
CA SER A 132 -14.52 -10.54 17.18
C SER A 132 -14.86 -10.68 15.69
N LEU A 133 -13.84 -10.82 14.85
CA LEU A 133 -13.99 -10.91 13.39
C LEU A 133 -13.54 -12.29 12.91
N TYR A 134 -14.44 -13.05 12.29
CA TYR A 134 -14.13 -14.36 11.72
C TYR A 134 -14.14 -14.31 10.19
N PHE A 135 -12.99 -14.62 9.60
CA PHE A 135 -12.78 -14.70 8.16
C PHE A 135 -12.66 -16.16 7.75
N GLU A 136 -13.66 -16.66 7.04
CA GLU A 136 -13.80 -18.04 6.57
C GLU A 136 -13.25 -18.19 5.14
N ASP A 137 -12.71 -19.36 4.82
CA ASP A 137 -12.15 -19.72 3.51
C ASP A 137 -11.06 -18.77 2.99
N VAL A 138 -10.15 -18.35 3.87
CA VAL A 138 -9.09 -17.38 3.52
C VAL A 138 -8.09 -17.98 2.52
N GLN A 139 -7.97 -19.31 2.41
CA GLN A 139 -7.17 -19.94 1.35
C GLN A 139 -7.64 -19.57 -0.07
N ASP A 140 -8.93 -19.27 -0.21
CA ASP A 140 -9.58 -18.86 -1.45
C ASP A 140 -9.89 -17.35 -1.45
N ALA A 141 -9.27 -16.57 -0.57
CA ALA A 141 -9.40 -15.12 -0.59
C ALA A 141 -8.66 -14.52 -1.79
N ASP A 142 -9.18 -13.42 -2.34
CA ASP A 142 -8.46 -12.67 -3.35
C ASP A 142 -7.24 -11.94 -2.72
N THR A 143 -6.31 -11.49 -3.56
CA THR A 143 -5.06 -10.88 -3.08
C THR A 143 -5.26 -9.61 -2.25
N LEU A 144 -6.36 -8.88 -2.42
CA LEU A 144 -6.65 -7.66 -1.67
C LEU A 144 -7.21 -7.94 -0.28
N ASP A 145 -8.05 -8.98 -0.12
CA ASP A 145 -8.41 -9.49 1.21
C ASP A 145 -7.18 -10.03 1.95
N GLN A 146 -6.28 -10.75 1.26
CA GLN A 146 -5.04 -11.23 1.87
C GLN A 146 -4.14 -10.08 2.34
N GLU A 147 -4.01 -9.01 1.53
CA GLU A 147 -3.29 -7.79 1.90
C GLU A 147 -3.94 -7.14 3.14
N PHE A 148 -5.26 -6.94 3.12
CA PHE A 148 -6.00 -6.39 4.25
C PHE A 148 -5.81 -7.20 5.54
N LEU A 149 -5.98 -8.53 5.47
CA LEU A 149 -5.85 -9.42 6.62
C LEU A 149 -4.44 -9.41 7.20
N SER A 150 -3.41 -9.39 6.34
CA SER A 150 -2.02 -9.30 6.78
C SER A 150 -1.74 -8.02 7.56
N VAL A 151 -2.27 -6.89 7.09
CA VAL A 151 -2.13 -5.60 7.78
C VAL A 151 -2.99 -5.55 9.05
N LEU A 152 -4.20 -6.11 9.02
CA LEU A 152 -5.12 -6.14 10.16
C LEU A 152 -4.50 -6.94 11.32
N LEU A 153 -3.98 -8.14 11.06
CA LEU A 153 -3.33 -8.99 12.07
C LEU A 153 -2.15 -8.31 12.75
N ARG A 154 -1.40 -7.48 12.01
CA ARG A 154 -0.24 -6.75 12.54
C ARG A 154 -0.63 -5.53 13.39
N ARG A 155 -1.69 -4.82 13.01
CA ARG A 155 -2.05 -3.51 13.59
C ARG A 155 -3.17 -3.57 14.63
N ALA A 156 -3.97 -4.63 14.63
CA ALA A 156 -5.02 -4.82 15.61
C ALA A 156 -4.45 -5.20 16.97
N ASP A 157 -5.05 -4.70 18.04
CA ASP A 157 -4.78 -5.17 19.40
C ASP A 157 -5.71 -6.34 19.73
N PRO A 158 -5.19 -7.58 19.90
CA PRO A 158 -6.01 -8.74 20.22
C PRO A 158 -6.83 -8.62 21.51
N ALA A 159 -6.49 -7.69 22.42
CA ALA A 159 -7.26 -7.46 23.64
C ALA A 159 -8.63 -6.79 23.37
N THR A 160 -8.73 -6.01 22.30
CA THR A 160 -9.93 -5.24 21.95
C THR A 160 -10.56 -5.67 20.62
N LEU A 161 -9.75 -6.20 19.70
CA LEU A 161 -10.15 -6.72 18.40
C LEU A 161 -9.58 -8.13 18.17
N THR A 162 -10.39 -9.16 18.35
CA THR A 162 -9.97 -10.54 18.06
C THR A 162 -10.21 -10.87 16.59
N VAL A 163 -9.16 -11.21 15.84
CA VAL A 163 -9.25 -11.71 14.47
C VAL A 163 -9.08 -13.23 14.48
N VAL A 164 -10.00 -13.93 13.82
CA VAL A 164 -9.96 -15.38 13.63
C VAL A 164 -9.92 -15.66 12.13
N ILE A 165 -8.87 -16.35 11.67
CA ILE A 165 -8.67 -16.74 10.27
C ILE A 165 -8.95 -18.24 10.13
N GLY A 166 -10.02 -18.59 9.44
CA GLY A 166 -10.39 -19.97 9.11
C GLY A 166 -9.82 -20.41 7.77
N THR A 167 -9.04 -21.51 7.78
CA THR A 167 -8.50 -22.11 6.55
C THR A 167 -8.65 -23.62 6.51
N THR A 168 -8.60 -24.18 5.30
CA THR A 168 -8.33 -25.61 5.10
C THR A 168 -6.86 -25.94 5.40
N CYS A 169 -6.47 -27.20 5.25
CA CYS A 169 -5.08 -27.64 5.36
C CYS A 169 -4.26 -27.41 4.07
N ASP A 170 -4.82 -26.69 3.11
CA ASP A 170 -4.14 -26.37 1.85
C ASP A 170 -3.00 -25.37 2.10
N PRO A 171 -1.96 -25.37 1.25
CA PRO A 171 -0.89 -24.38 1.35
C PRO A 171 -1.45 -22.97 1.14
N LEU A 172 -1.03 -22.04 2.01
CA LEU A 172 -1.40 -20.63 1.92
C LEU A 172 -0.35 -19.85 1.13
N PRO A 173 -0.73 -18.70 0.53
CA PRO A 173 0.24 -17.75 -0.04
C PRO A 173 1.26 -17.28 1.01
N GLU A 174 2.51 -17.11 0.59
CA GLU A 174 3.65 -16.80 1.46
C GLU A 174 3.41 -15.57 2.34
N GLN A 175 2.93 -14.46 1.77
CA GLN A 175 2.69 -13.21 2.51
C GLN A 175 1.69 -13.38 3.65
N LEU A 176 0.59 -14.10 3.40
CA LEU A 176 -0.40 -14.40 4.43
C LEU A 176 0.17 -15.37 5.47
N GLN A 177 0.95 -16.36 5.03
CA GLN A 177 1.56 -17.34 5.92
C GLN A 177 2.52 -16.69 6.94
N THR A 178 3.32 -15.71 6.52
CA THR A 178 4.19 -14.93 7.42
C THR A 178 3.36 -14.17 8.45
N ALA A 179 2.35 -13.40 8.01
CA ALA A 179 1.51 -12.63 8.94
C ALA A 179 0.78 -13.53 9.96
N LEU A 180 0.30 -14.70 9.53
CA LEU A 180 -0.31 -15.68 10.43
C LEU A 180 0.71 -16.23 11.44
N ALA A 181 1.92 -16.57 11.00
CA ALA A 181 2.95 -17.10 11.88
C ALA A 181 3.37 -16.10 12.97
N ASP A 182 3.46 -14.81 12.61
CA ASP A 182 3.95 -13.77 13.51
C ASP A 182 2.89 -13.24 14.49
N HIS A 183 1.61 -13.29 14.11
CA HIS A 183 0.54 -12.59 14.84
C HIS A 183 -0.59 -13.48 15.34
N THR A 184 -0.54 -14.80 15.10
CA THR A 184 -1.60 -15.71 15.53
C THR A 184 -1.11 -16.88 16.37
N HIS A 185 -2.01 -17.38 17.22
CA HIS A 185 -1.90 -18.70 17.82
C HIS A 185 -2.69 -19.69 16.97
N GLN A 186 -2.02 -20.74 16.51
CA GLN A 186 -2.63 -21.75 15.66
C GLN A 186 -3.49 -22.74 16.48
N ILE A 187 -4.74 -22.90 16.07
CA ILE A 187 -5.64 -23.96 16.55
C ILE A 187 -5.86 -24.91 15.38
N ARG A 188 -5.33 -26.13 15.52
CA ARG A 188 -5.61 -27.20 14.58
C ARG A 188 -6.71 -28.07 15.12
N VAL A 189 -7.83 -28.10 14.41
CA VAL A 189 -8.88 -29.08 14.66
C VAL A 189 -8.49 -30.30 13.86
N GLU A 190 -7.88 -31.25 14.54
CA GLU A 190 -7.98 -32.62 14.06
C GLU A 190 -9.47 -32.96 14.04
N PRO A 191 -9.94 -33.68 13.03
CA PRO A 191 -11.32 -34.08 12.95
C PRO A 191 -11.73 -34.71 14.27
N GLN A 192 -12.72 -34.14 14.96
CA GLN A 192 -13.12 -34.58 16.27
C GLN A 192 -13.52 -36.05 16.25
N ASP A 193 -13.39 -36.61 17.43
CA ASP A 193 -13.45 -38.01 17.81
C ASP A 193 -14.73 -38.70 17.32
N THR A 194 -14.68 -39.09 16.07
CA THR A 194 -15.01 -40.36 15.46
C THR A 194 -15.88 -41.40 16.17
N GLY A 195 -16.21 -41.41 17.46
CA GLY A 195 -16.90 -42.51 18.14
C GLY A 195 -18.29 -42.85 17.58
N GLU A 196 -19.12 -41.86 17.29
CA GLU A 196 -20.47 -42.06 16.74
C GLU A 196 -20.43 -42.46 15.26
N TYR A 197 -19.55 -41.82 14.49
CA TYR A 197 -19.30 -42.13 13.08
C TYR A 197 -18.47 -43.41 12.89
N LEU A 198 -17.63 -43.80 13.85
CA LEU A 198 -16.91 -45.07 13.92
C LEU A 198 -17.91 -46.16 14.18
N GLN A 199 -18.92 -45.99 15.03
CA GLN A 199 -19.97 -47.00 15.14
C GLN A 199 -20.69 -47.17 13.80
N LEU A 200 -21.07 -46.09 13.12
CA LEU A 200 -21.64 -46.15 11.76
C LEU A 200 -20.68 -46.77 10.73
N LEU A 201 -19.43 -46.33 10.67
CA LEU A 201 -18.38 -46.83 9.76
C LEU A 201 -17.82 -48.20 10.17
N GLN A 202 -18.01 -48.67 11.40
CA GLN A 202 -17.72 -50.04 11.85
C GLN A 202 -18.88 -50.96 11.52
N THR A 203 -20.12 -50.44 11.54
CA THR A 203 -21.23 -51.19 10.94
C THR A 203 -20.96 -51.39 9.45
N TRP A 204 -20.26 -50.48 8.76
CA TRP A 204 -19.84 -50.54 7.35
C TRP A 204 -18.45 -51.19 7.20
N GLN A 205 -18.33 -52.48 6.83
CA GLN A 205 -17.03 -53.19 6.81
C GLN A 205 -16.00 -52.66 5.79
N PHE A 206 -15.41 -51.49 6.02
CA PHE A 206 -14.31 -50.91 5.26
C PHE A 206 -12.95 -51.31 5.85
N PRO A 207 -11.86 -51.36 5.05
CA PRO A 207 -10.50 -51.50 5.59
C PRO A 207 -10.18 -50.36 6.57
N GLN A 208 -9.48 -50.68 7.66
CA GLN A 208 -9.23 -49.78 8.80
C GLN A 208 -8.58 -48.43 8.41
N VAL A 209 -7.76 -48.44 7.34
CA VAL A 209 -7.10 -47.25 6.78
C VAL A 209 -8.11 -46.21 6.24
N TRP A 210 -9.24 -46.65 5.70
CA TRP A 210 -10.26 -45.77 5.11
C TRP A 210 -11.23 -45.24 6.15
N GLN A 211 -11.49 -46.00 7.22
CA GLN A 211 -12.35 -45.57 8.33
C GLN A 211 -11.76 -44.33 9.01
N SER A 212 -10.52 -44.42 9.49
CA SER A 212 -9.81 -43.31 10.14
C SER A 212 -9.63 -42.07 9.26
N TRP A 213 -9.67 -42.24 7.92
CA TRP A 213 -9.52 -41.15 6.96
C TRP A 213 -10.87 -40.54 6.53
N LEU A 214 -11.95 -41.32 6.37
CA LEU A 214 -13.32 -40.83 6.15
C LEU A 214 -13.74 -39.93 7.31
N LEU A 215 -13.51 -40.40 8.53
CA LEU A 215 -13.65 -39.62 9.75
C LEU A 215 -12.92 -38.27 9.71
N LYS A 216 -11.82 -38.20 8.96
CA LYS A 216 -11.03 -36.98 8.78
C LYS A 216 -11.59 -35.99 7.76
N HIS A 217 -12.51 -36.41 6.88
CA HIS A 217 -12.99 -35.62 5.75
C HIS A 217 -14.52 -35.61 5.58
N THR A 218 -15.26 -36.37 6.39
CA THR A 218 -16.74 -36.40 6.43
C THR A 218 -17.30 -35.80 7.71
N GLU A 219 -16.45 -35.14 8.48
CA GLU A 219 -16.84 -34.58 9.76
C GLU A 219 -17.74 -33.36 9.55
N GLY A 220 -19.03 -33.55 9.85
CA GLY A 220 -20.03 -32.51 9.70
C GLY A 220 -21.17 -32.80 8.72
N TRP A 221 -21.36 -34.03 8.26
CA TRP A 221 -22.50 -34.38 7.41
C TRP A 221 -23.86 -34.14 8.13
N PRO A 222 -24.81 -33.38 7.56
CA PRO A 222 -26.20 -33.29 8.05
C PRO A 222 -27.03 -34.58 7.85
N GLU A 223 -28.22 -34.66 8.46
CA GLU A 223 -29.14 -35.82 8.38
C GLU A 223 -29.51 -36.22 6.94
N GLU A 224 -29.46 -35.26 6.01
CA GLU A 224 -29.71 -35.40 4.57
C GLU A 224 -28.70 -36.29 3.81
N TYR A 225 -27.61 -36.73 4.48
CA TYR A 225 -26.66 -37.72 3.97
C TYR A 225 -27.07 -39.19 4.25
N GLU A 226 -28.29 -39.42 4.75
CA GLU A 226 -28.94 -40.73 4.89
C GLU A 226 -28.81 -41.65 3.65
N PRO A 227 -28.86 -41.16 2.40
CA PRO A 227 -28.67 -41.99 1.20
C PRO A 227 -27.30 -42.69 1.11
N LEU A 228 -26.25 -42.13 1.71
CA LEU A 228 -24.92 -42.75 1.74
C LEU A 228 -24.86 -43.95 2.70
N ARG A 229 -25.76 -44.00 3.68
CA ARG A 229 -25.89 -45.12 4.61
C ARG A 229 -26.42 -46.38 3.92
N ASP A 230 -27.35 -46.23 2.99
CA ASP A 230 -27.83 -47.34 2.15
C ASP A 230 -26.82 -47.72 1.06
N LEU A 231 -26.11 -46.74 0.50
CA LEU A 231 -25.10 -46.94 -0.53
C LEU A 231 -23.85 -47.69 0.00
N SER A 232 -23.44 -47.39 1.23
CA SER A 232 -22.31 -48.07 1.90
C SER A 232 -22.54 -49.56 2.17
N GLN A 233 -23.79 -50.04 2.21
CA GLN A 233 -24.09 -51.46 2.26
C GLN A 233 -23.76 -52.17 0.93
N HIS A 234 -23.91 -51.48 -0.21
CA HIS A 234 -23.60 -51.98 -1.56
C HIS A 234 -22.10 -51.91 -1.91
N LEU A 235 -21.36 -50.96 -1.34
CA LEU A 235 -19.91 -50.81 -1.57
C LEU A 235 -19.07 -51.92 -0.94
N ARG A 236 -19.57 -52.58 0.12
CA ARG A 236 -18.90 -53.73 0.76
C ARG A 236 -18.64 -54.90 -0.19
N THR A 237 -19.45 -55.06 -1.23
CA THR A 237 -19.38 -56.22 -2.14
C THR A 237 -18.62 -55.96 -3.43
N SER A 238 -18.16 -54.71 -3.67
CA SER A 238 -17.83 -54.27 -5.03
C SER A 238 -16.47 -53.57 -5.21
N MET A 239 -15.71 -53.27 -4.14
CA MET A 239 -14.46 -52.50 -4.27
C MET A 239 -13.20 -53.37 -4.24
N PRO A 240 -12.34 -53.35 -5.29
CA PRO A 240 -11.05 -54.02 -5.28
C PRO A 240 -10.08 -53.39 -4.27
N GLN A 241 -9.23 -54.20 -3.64
CA GLN A 241 -8.17 -53.71 -2.76
C GLN A 241 -7.15 -52.87 -3.54
N GLY A 242 -7.01 -51.57 -3.22
CA GLY A 242 -5.89 -50.74 -3.69
C GLY A 242 -6.23 -49.41 -4.39
N GLU A 243 -7.49 -48.99 -4.48
CA GLU A 243 -7.87 -47.72 -5.15
C GLU A 243 -7.84 -46.47 -4.23
N THR A 244 -7.79 -45.27 -4.81
CA THR A 244 -7.71 -43.98 -4.10
C THR A 244 -9.09 -43.46 -3.66
N PHE A 245 -9.15 -42.57 -2.66
CA PHE A 245 -10.41 -41.97 -2.17
C PHE A 245 -11.25 -41.30 -3.27
N ALA A 246 -10.59 -40.64 -4.22
CA ALA A 246 -11.27 -40.00 -5.35
C ALA A 246 -12.07 -41.03 -6.16
N LEU A 247 -11.53 -42.23 -6.36
CA LEU A 247 -12.21 -43.34 -7.02
C LEU A 247 -13.36 -43.89 -6.17
N GLY A 248 -13.19 -43.95 -4.85
CA GLY A 248 -14.27 -44.33 -3.92
C GLY A 248 -15.46 -43.36 -3.93
N MET A 249 -15.19 -42.05 -3.89
CA MET A 249 -16.23 -41.02 -3.97
C MET A 249 -16.88 -40.93 -5.33
N GLN A 250 -16.11 -41.19 -6.40
CA GLN A 250 -16.64 -41.35 -7.74
C GLN A 250 -17.61 -42.53 -7.80
N ALA A 251 -17.22 -43.72 -7.30
CA ALA A 251 -18.06 -44.90 -7.25
C ALA A 251 -19.33 -44.69 -6.39
N ILE A 252 -19.20 -44.02 -5.24
CA ILE A 252 -20.34 -43.62 -4.39
C ILE A 252 -21.30 -42.77 -5.19
N SER A 253 -20.82 -41.67 -5.77
CA SER A 253 -21.70 -40.77 -6.49
C SER A 253 -22.35 -41.48 -7.69
N GLU A 254 -21.72 -42.46 -8.34
CA GLU A 254 -22.30 -43.22 -9.49
C GLU A 254 -23.57 -44.01 -9.12
N GLN A 255 -23.72 -44.40 -7.85
CA GLN A 255 -24.87 -45.19 -7.40
C GLN A 255 -25.98 -44.33 -6.78
N VAL A 256 -25.75 -43.02 -6.61
CA VAL A 256 -26.71 -42.11 -5.98
C VAL A 256 -27.92 -41.89 -6.91
N PRO A 257 -29.17 -41.90 -6.38
CA PRO A 257 -30.36 -41.64 -7.18
C PRO A 257 -30.26 -40.34 -7.98
N ALA A 258 -30.81 -40.34 -9.20
CA ALA A 258 -30.73 -39.20 -10.12
C ALA A 258 -31.28 -37.89 -9.49
N GLU A 259 -32.37 -37.98 -8.73
CA GLU A 259 -32.98 -36.84 -8.03
C GLU A 259 -32.03 -36.23 -6.99
N GLN A 260 -31.32 -37.08 -6.23
CA GLN A 260 -30.36 -36.62 -5.23
C GLN A 260 -29.13 -35.99 -5.87
N ASN A 261 -28.64 -36.56 -6.97
CA ASN A 261 -27.55 -35.98 -7.76
C ASN A 261 -27.94 -34.59 -8.30
N VAL A 262 -29.17 -34.42 -8.79
CA VAL A 262 -29.71 -33.12 -9.22
C VAL A 262 -29.73 -32.12 -8.06
N ALA A 263 -30.26 -32.51 -6.89
CA ALA A 263 -30.33 -31.66 -5.71
C ALA A 263 -28.94 -31.19 -5.24
N TRP A 264 -27.97 -32.10 -5.17
CA TRP A 264 -26.59 -31.77 -4.81
C TRP A 264 -25.90 -30.84 -5.81
N ALA A 265 -26.11 -31.08 -7.11
CA ALA A 265 -25.56 -30.20 -8.13
C ALA A 265 -26.19 -28.79 -8.09
N GLN A 266 -27.49 -28.69 -7.77
CA GLN A 266 -28.16 -27.40 -7.54
C GLN A 266 -27.64 -26.69 -6.30
N ALA A 267 -27.43 -27.41 -5.19
CA ALA A 267 -26.82 -26.86 -3.97
C ALA A 267 -25.42 -26.30 -4.25
N PHE A 268 -24.61 -27.02 -5.04
CA PHE A 268 -23.29 -26.54 -5.43
C PHE A 268 -23.36 -25.21 -6.19
N ILE A 269 -24.23 -25.10 -7.20
CA ILE A 269 -24.40 -23.87 -7.97
C ILE A 269 -24.99 -22.74 -7.10
N ALA A 270 -25.92 -23.05 -6.19
CA ALA A 270 -26.50 -22.07 -5.27
C ALA A 270 -25.48 -21.51 -4.27
N SER A 271 -24.41 -22.25 -3.99
CA SER A 271 -23.25 -21.79 -3.22
C SER A 271 -22.24 -20.96 -4.04
N ASP A 272 -22.56 -20.61 -5.29
CA ASP A 272 -21.60 -20.02 -6.26
C ASP A 272 -20.37 -20.91 -6.49
N CYS A 273 -20.59 -22.23 -6.38
CA CYS A 273 -19.58 -23.28 -6.50
C CYS A 273 -18.44 -23.16 -5.47
N THR A 274 -18.71 -22.60 -4.28
CA THR A 274 -17.72 -22.42 -3.20
C THR A 274 -17.83 -23.45 -2.07
N ASN A 275 -18.85 -24.31 -2.08
CA ASN A 275 -19.00 -25.32 -1.03
C ASN A 275 -17.89 -26.38 -1.06
N ASP A 276 -17.51 -26.86 0.13
CA ASP A 276 -16.43 -27.86 0.33
C ASP A 276 -16.90 -29.31 0.13
N SER A 277 -18.20 -29.53 -0.11
CA SER A 277 -18.78 -30.86 -0.35
C SER A 277 -18.30 -31.50 -1.67
N MET A 278 -17.54 -32.59 -1.55
CA MET A 278 -17.07 -33.37 -2.70
C MET A 278 -18.22 -34.00 -3.50
N LEU A 279 -19.32 -34.38 -2.85
CA LEU A 279 -20.47 -34.99 -3.51
C LEU A 279 -21.24 -33.99 -4.37
N GLU A 280 -21.44 -32.78 -3.86
CA GLU A 280 -22.02 -31.66 -4.61
C GLU A 280 -21.17 -31.31 -5.84
N ARG A 281 -19.85 -31.25 -5.67
CA ARG A 281 -18.91 -31.01 -6.77
C ARG A 281 -18.94 -32.13 -7.83
N LEU A 282 -18.92 -33.40 -7.41
CA LEU A 282 -18.99 -34.55 -8.33
C LEU A 282 -20.33 -34.62 -9.06
N ALA A 283 -21.43 -34.33 -8.37
CA ALA A 283 -22.76 -34.27 -8.97
C ALA A 283 -22.83 -33.16 -10.04
N TYR A 284 -22.32 -31.97 -9.73
CA TYR A 284 -22.18 -30.87 -10.70
C TYR A 284 -21.34 -31.26 -11.92
N GLN A 285 -20.20 -31.91 -11.72
CA GLN A 285 -19.29 -32.33 -12.80
C GLN A 285 -19.91 -33.32 -13.78
N ARG A 286 -20.97 -34.03 -13.38
CA ARG A 286 -21.68 -35.01 -14.20
C ARG A 286 -22.86 -34.47 -14.96
N LEU A 287 -23.32 -33.27 -14.62
CA LEU A 287 -24.32 -32.59 -15.42
C LEU A 287 -23.82 -32.50 -16.87
N ASP A 288 -24.72 -32.74 -17.81
CA ASP A 288 -24.44 -32.44 -19.21
C ASP A 288 -24.18 -30.93 -19.37
N VAL A 289 -23.43 -30.58 -20.41
CA VAL A 289 -23.00 -29.20 -20.65
C VAL A 289 -24.19 -28.25 -20.77
N SER A 290 -25.29 -28.68 -21.39
CA SER A 290 -26.45 -27.82 -21.62
C SER A 290 -27.23 -27.51 -20.34
N THR A 291 -27.41 -28.51 -19.47
CA THR A 291 -28.01 -28.32 -18.14
C THR A 291 -27.16 -27.41 -17.28
N ARG A 292 -25.84 -27.65 -17.26
CA ARG A 292 -24.89 -26.83 -16.50
C ARG A 292 -24.94 -25.37 -16.93
N GLN A 293 -24.86 -25.11 -18.24
CA GLN A 293 -24.91 -23.75 -18.80
C GLN A 293 -26.20 -23.04 -18.43
N ARG A 294 -27.36 -23.70 -18.60
CA ARG A 294 -28.66 -23.13 -18.25
C ARG A 294 -28.76 -22.79 -16.77
N TRP A 295 -28.26 -23.65 -15.87
CA TRP A 295 -28.28 -23.37 -14.44
C TRP A 295 -27.34 -22.25 -14.02
N HIS A 296 -26.20 -22.08 -14.71
CA HIS A 296 -25.36 -20.89 -14.51
C HIS A 296 -26.09 -19.62 -14.96
N ASP A 297 -26.81 -19.65 -16.08
CA ASP A 297 -27.61 -18.50 -16.53
C ASP A 297 -28.71 -18.16 -15.51
N GLU A 298 -29.48 -19.16 -15.05
CA GLU A 298 -30.53 -18.98 -14.03
C GLU A 298 -29.98 -18.42 -12.72
N ARG A 299 -28.79 -18.87 -12.29
CA ARG A 299 -28.13 -18.36 -11.09
C ARG A 299 -27.67 -16.92 -11.27
N ALA A 300 -27.07 -16.57 -12.41
CA ALA A 300 -26.66 -15.21 -12.70
C ALA A 300 -27.86 -14.24 -12.77
N ASP A 301 -28.96 -14.65 -13.41
CA ASP A 301 -30.21 -13.87 -13.47
C ASP A 301 -30.77 -13.60 -12.06
N TRP A 302 -30.67 -14.57 -11.15
CA TRP A 302 -31.08 -14.40 -9.76
C TRP A 302 -30.14 -13.47 -8.98
N LEU A 303 -28.83 -13.57 -9.19
CA LEU A 303 -27.82 -12.72 -8.54
C LEU A 303 -27.99 -11.25 -8.94
N GLU A 304 -28.27 -10.97 -10.22
CA GLU A 304 -28.52 -9.62 -10.72
C GLU A 304 -29.75 -8.95 -10.06
N GLN A 305 -30.69 -9.73 -9.52
CA GLN A 305 -31.87 -9.23 -8.81
C GLN A 305 -31.62 -8.91 -7.33
N GLN A 306 -30.46 -9.27 -6.76
CA GLN A 306 -30.18 -9.05 -5.33
C GLN A 306 -29.82 -7.59 -4.99
N HIS A 307 -29.62 -6.73 -6.00
CA HIS A 307 -29.23 -5.31 -5.83
C HIS A 307 -27.93 -5.09 -5.01
N GLU A 308 -27.08 -6.11 -4.89
CA GLU A 308 -25.75 -6.02 -4.31
C GLU A 308 -24.73 -5.78 -5.43
N TRP A 309 -24.18 -4.56 -5.49
CA TRP A 309 -23.34 -4.14 -6.61
C TRP A 309 -22.05 -4.98 -6.72
N SER A 310 -21.45 -5.34 -5.60
CA SER A 310 -20.20 -6.13 -5.53
C SER A 310 -20.30 -7.52 -6.17
N LEU A 311 -21.50 -8.10 -6.32
CA LEU A 311 -21.70 -9.36 -7.06
C LEU A 311 -21.25 -9.28 -8.53
N LYS A 312 -21.24 -8.07 -9.11
CA LYS A 312 -20.74 -7.81 -10.47
C LYS A 312 -19.24 -8.03 -10.61
N LEU A 313 -18.51 -8.07 -9.50
CA LEU A 313 -17.07 -8.32 -9.48
C LEU A 313 -16.72 -9.79 -9.19
N GLY A 314 -17.69 -10.64 -8.81
CA GLY A 314 -17.43 -12.03 -8.42
C GLY A 314 -18.41 -12.99 -9.07
N ALA A 315 -19.55 -13.22 -8.41
CA ALA A 315 -20.43 -14.34 -8.74
C ALA A 315 -21.05 -14.18 -10.13
N ILE A 316 -21.49 -12.97 -10.49
CA ILE A 316 -22.11 -12.73 -11.81
C ILE A 316 -21.16 -13.06 -12.96
N PRO A 317 -19.94 -12.51 -13.06
CA PRO A 317 -19.02 -12.88 -14.13
C PRO A 317 -18.62 -14.36 -14.08
N TYR A 318 -18.48 -14.97 -12.88
CA TYR A 318 -18.21 -16.40 -12.73
C TYR A 318 -19.31 -17.28 -13.35
N HIS A 319 -20.58 -16.94 -13.14
CA HIS A 319 -21.70 -17.69 -13.71
C HIS A 319 -21.87 -17.37 -15.20
N ARG A 320 -21.80 -16.10 -15.63
CA ARG A 320 -21.97 -15.72 -17.04
C ARG A 320 -20.91 -16.29 -17.98
N GLU A 321 -19.66 -16.44 -17.52
CA GLU A 321 -18.61 -17.08 -18.34
C GLU A 321 -18.81 -18.60 -18.51
N ARG A 322 -19.60 -19.24 -17.63
CA ARG A 322 -19.97 -20.67 -17.68
C ARG A 322 -21.37 -20.93 -18.22
N GLY A 323 -22.10 -19.85 -18.52
CA GLY A 323 -23.46 -19.87 -19.05
C GLY A 323 -23.55 -20.31 -20.50
N SER A 324 -24.73 -20.16 -21.10
CA SER A 324 -24.97 -20.52 -22.51
C SER A 324 -24.37 -19.56 -23.53
N SER A 325 -23.97 -18.36 -23.11
CA SER A 325 -23.39 -17.32 -23.99
C SER A 325 -22.09 -16.69 -23.46
N PRO A 326 -20.99 -17.45 -23.28
CA PRO A 326 -19.74 -16.93 -22.71
C PRO A 326 -19.12 -15.78 -23.53
N ALA A 327 -19.14 -15.89 -24.86
CA ALA A 327 -18.56 -14.89 -25.75
C ALA A 327 -19.33 -13.56 -25.78
N ASN A 328 -20.59 -13.53 -25.30
CA ASN A 328 -21.39 -12.30 -25.28
C ASN A 328 -21.71 -11.89 -23.85
N GLN A 329 -22.57 -12.63 -23.15
CA GLN A 329 -22.97 -12.27 -21.78
C GLN A 329 -21.80 -12.43 -20.80
N GLY A 330 -21.00 -13.49 -20.95
CA GLY A 330 -19.77 -13.68 -20.17
C GLY A 330 -18.77 -12.54 -20.40
N ALA A 331 -18.48 -12.24 -21.67
CA ALA A 331 -17.60 -11.13 -22.04
C ALA A 331 -18.10 -9.77 -21.52
N ALA A 332 -19.41 -9.51 -21.58
CA ALA A 332 -19.98 -8.26 -21.05
C ALA A 332 -19.81 -8.15 -19.53
N ALA A 333 -20.11 -9.21 -18.77
CA ALA A 333 -19.94 -9.23 -17.31
C ALA A 333 -18.46 -9.09 -16.91
N LEU A 334 -17.56 -9.80 -17.61
CA LEU A 334 -16.11 -9.70 -17.39
C LEU A 334 -15.59 -8.30 -17.72
N GLN A 335 -16.09 -7.66 -18.78
CA GLN A 335 -15.70 -6.29 -19.12
C GLN A 335 -16.17 -5.31 -18.04
N GLU A 336 -17.41 -5.42 -17.55
CA GLU A 336 -17.92 -4.54 -16.48
C GLU A 336 -17.06 -4.65 -15.21
N ALA A 337 -16.71 -5.87 -14.80
CA ALA A 337 -15.83 -6.12 -13.66
C ALA A 337 -14.42 -5.54 -13.88
N LEU A 338 -13.84 -5.78 -15.06
CA LEU A 338 -12.53 -5.27 -15.48
C LEU A 338 -12.48 -3.74 -15.44
N ASP A 339 -13.52 -3.10 -15.97
CA ASP A 339 -13.70 -1.65 -16.02
C ASP A 339 -13.62 -1.04 -14.63
N TYR A 340 -14.43 -1.57 -13.72
CA TYR A 340 -14.45 -1.09 -12.34
C TYR A 340 -13.12 -1.35 -11.63
N CYS A 341 -12.56 -2.55 -11.77
CA CYS A 341 -11.30 -2.91 -11.12
C CYS A 341 -10.16 -1.98 -11.54
N LEU A 342 -10.03 -1.68 -12.83
CA LEU A 342 -9.01 -0.73 -13.31
C LEU A 342 -9.21 0.64 -12.69
N ASN A 343 -10.46 1.10 -12.66
CA ASN A 343 -10.84 2.40 -12.11
C ASN A 343 -10.59 2.51 -10.60
N MET A 344 -10.60 1.39 -9.87
CA MET A 344 -10.32 1.38 -8.43
C MET A 344 -8.86 1.13 -8.08
N GLY A 345 -8.03 0.80 -9.08
CA GLY A 345 -6.62 0.41 -8.89
C GLY A 345 -6.45 -1.06 -8.49
N TYR A 346 -7.46 -1.91 -8.71
CA TYR A 346 -7.44 -3.35 -8.40
C TYR A 346 -6.71 -4.13 -9.49
N TYR A 347 -5.44 -3.78 -9.70
CA TYR A 347 -4.70 -4.16 -10.90
C TYR A 347 -4.55 -5.67 -11.08
N LYS A 348 -4.36 -6.44 -9.99
CA LYS A 348 -4.27 -7.91 -10.08
C LYS A 348 -5.59 -8.52 -10.61
N ALA A 349 -6.73 -8.05 -10.11
CA ALA A 349 -8.04 -8.49 -10.59
C ALA A 349 -8.31 -8.05 -12.04
N THR A 350 -7.90 -6.83 -12.43
CA THR A 350 -7.97 -6.39 -13.82
C THR A 350 -7.18 -7.31 -14.76
N VAL A 351 -5.99 -7.76 -14.34
CA VAL A 351 -5.20 -8.72 -15.14
C VAL A 351 -5.93 -10.06 -15.27
N ASP A 352 -6.50 -10.59 -14.19
CA ASP A 352 -7.31 -11.82 -14.21
C ASP A 352 -8.49 -11.72 -15.18
N PHE A 353 -9.34 -10.71 -15.02
CA PHE A 353 -10.47 -10.48 -15.91
C PHE A 353 -10.04 -10.24 -17.36
N GLY A 354 -8.90 -9.60 -17.58
CA GLY A 354 -8.33 -9.40 -18.91
C GLY A 354 -7.98 -10.72 -19.59
N TYR A 355 -7.33 -11.64 -18.88
CA TYR A 355 -7.00 -12.96 -19.44
C TYR A 355 -8.25 -13.83 -19.65
N ARG A 356 -9.17 -13.86 -18.67
CA ARG A 356 -10.44 -14.61 -18.78
C ARG A 356 -11.31 -14.08 -19.92
N GLY A 357 -11.43 -12.76 -20.04
CA GLY A 357 -12.15 -12.10 -21.12
C GLY A 357 -11.58 -12.44 -22.51
N ARG A 358 -10.25 -12.42 -22.66
CA ARG A 358 -9.59 -12.86 -23.91
C ARG A 358 -9.83 -14.33 -24.23
N ALA A 359 -9.99 -15.19 -23.23
CA ALA A 359 -10.21 -16.61 -23.42
C ALA A 359 -11.63 -16.94 -23.93
N VAL A 360 -12.62 -16.09 -23.66
CA VAL A 360 -14.03 -16.33 -24.05
C VAL A 360 -14.43 -15.62 -25.35
N VAL A 361 -13.63 -14.69 -25.86
CA VAL A 361 -13.93 -13.93 -27.09
C VAL A 361 -13.08 -14.37 -28.27
N ASN A 362 -13.66 -14.32 -29.47
CA ASN A 362 -12.91 -14.52 -30.70
C ASN A 362 -12.42 -13.17 -31.25
N TRP A 363 -11.11 -12.97 -31.31
CA TRP A 363 -10.54 -11.69 -31.75
C TRP A 363 -10.96 -11.28 -33.18
N THR A 364 -11.18 -12.22 -34.11
CA THR A 364 -11.57 -11.87 -35.49
C THR A 364 -13.00 -11.38 -35.59
N GLU A 365 -13.86 -11.86 -34.68
CA GLU A 365 -15.30 -11.57 -34.68
C GLU A 365 -15.65 -10.45 -33.69
N GLN A 366 -14.86 -10.31 -32.62
CA GLN A 366 -15.13 -9.46 -31.46
C GLN A 366 -13.89 -8.61 -31.09
N GLU A 367 -13.28 -7.98 -32.09
CA GLU A 367 -12.04 -7.19 -31.95
C GLU A 367 -12.11 -6.15 -30.83
N GLN A 368 -13.28 -5.50 -30.64
CA GLN A 368 -13.45 -4.49 -29.60
C GLN A 368 -13.31 -5.06 -28.18
N TYR A 369 -13.98 -6.19 -27.89
CA TYR A 369 -13.83 -6.86 -26.60
C TYR A 369 -12.39 -7.30 -26.39
N TYR A 370 -11.81 -7.96 -27.39
CA TYR A 370 -10.42 -8.43 -27.33
C TYR A 370 -9.45 -7.30 -27.00
N TRP A 371 -9.64 -6.13 -27.62
CA TRP A 371 -8.81 -4.95 -27.38
C TRP A 371 -9.01 -4.36 -25.98
N ILE A 372 -10.24 -4.27 -25.49
CA ILE A 372 -10.54 -3.75 -24.15
C ILE A 372 -9.89 -4.64 -23.07
N PHE A 373 -10.05 -5.96 -23.19
CA PHE A 373 -9.40 -6.90 -22.26
C PHE A 373 -7.87 -6.79 -22.31
N THR A 374 -7.31 -6.68 -23.51
CA THR A 374 -5.86 -6.56 -23.71
C THR A 374 -5.32 -5.26 -23.08
N THR A 375 -5.87 -4.11 -23.45
CA THR A 375 -5.36 -2.79 -22.99
C THR A 375 -5.42 -2.58 -21.49
N LYS A 376 -6.49 -3.04 -20.85
CA LYS A 376 -6.66 -2.86 -19.41
C LYS A 376 -5.76 -3.81 -18.64
N ALA A 377 -5.60 -5.06 -19.11
CA ALA A 377 -4.62 -5.98 -18.55
C ALA A 377 -3.19 -5.42 -18.67
N THR A 378 -2.81 -4.89 -19.84
CA THR A 378 -1.46 -4.34 -20.04
C THR A 378 -1.19 -3.08 -19.23
N THR A 379 -2.19 -2.20 -19.08
CA THR A 379 -2.10 -1.03 -18.20
C THR A 379 -1.85 -1.46 -16.75
N SER A 380 -2.60 -2.46 -16.28
CA SER A 380 -2.46 -3.01 -14.93
C SER A 380 -1.14 -3.77 -14.73
N LEU A 381 -0.67 -4.51 -15.73
CA LEU A 381 0.64 -5.16 -15.71
C LEU A 381 1.77 -4.13 -15.56
N ALA A 382 1.71 -3.01 -16.29
CA ALA A 382 2.67 -1.93 -16.16
C ALA A 382 2.65 -1.29 -14.77
N ALA A 383 1.46 -1.09 -14.18
CA ALA A 383 1.29 -0.59 -12.82
C ALA A 383 1.82 -1.55 -11.74
N LEU A 384 1.75 -2.86 -12.00
CA LEU A 384 2.27 -3.93 -11.12
C LEU A 384 3.76 -4.22 -11.32
N GLY A 385 4.49 -3.41 -12.10
CA GLY A 385 5.91 -3.64 -12.36
C GLY A 385 6.20 -4.88 -13.21
N ARG A 386 5.26 -5.27 -14.09
CA ARG A 386 5.38 -6.40 -15.05
C ARG A 386 5.37 -5.91 -16.51
N PRO A 387 6.24 -4.95 -16.89
CA PRO A 387 6.21 -4.31 -18.20
C PRO A 387 6.51 -5.27 -19.36
N GLU A 388 7.30 -6.33 -19.15
CA GLU A 388 7.63 -7.31 -20.20
C GLU A 388 6.41 -8.12 -20.66
N GLU A 389 5.51 -8.43 -19.73
CA GLU A 389 4.25 -9.09 -20.07
C GLU A 389 3.33 -8.15 -20.83
N ALA A 390 3.29 -6.87 -20.42
CA ALA A 390 2.53 -5.85 -21.14
C ALA A 390 3.05 -5.66 -22.58
N GLU A 391 4.37 -5.62 -22.76
CA GLU A 391 5.03 -5.46 -24.06
C GLU A 391 4.64 -6.58 -25.04
N LYS A 392 4.63 -7.84 -24.57
CA LYS A 392 4.22 -9.00 -25.40
C LYS A 392 2.80 -8.84 -25.94
N LEU A 393 1.87 -8.39 -25.09
CA LEU A 393 0.47 -8.19 -25.47
C LEU A 393 0.28 -7.01 -26.43
N TYR A 394 1.04 -5.91 -26.26
CA TYR A 394 1.00 -4.81 -27.23
C TYR A 394 1.56 -5.23 -28.60
N ASN A 395 2.64 -6.02 -28.61
CA ASN A 395 3.19 -6.59 -29.86
C ASN A 395 2.19 -7.51 -30.55
N GLU A 396 1.51 -8.37 -29.79
CA GLU A 396 0.45 -9.23 -30.28
C GLU A 396 -0.71 -8.43 -30.87
N ALA A 397 -1.21 -7.41 -30.15
CA ALA A 397 -2.32 -6.58 -30.60
C ALA A 397 -1.99 -5.84 -31.92
N ARG A 398 -0.77 -5.32 -32.07
CA ARG A 398 -0.29 -4.73 -33.32
C ARG A 398 -0.18 -5.73 -34.46
N ALA A 399 0.19 -6.97 -34.17
CA ALA A 399 0.30 -8.03 -35.18
C ALA A 399 -1.09 -8.50 -35.68
N LEU A 400 -2.11 -8.45 -34.81
CA LEU A 400 -3.46 -8.93 -35.13
C LEU A 400 -4.36 -7.86 -35.76
N SER A 401 -4.24 -6.60 -35.36
CA SER A 401 -5.13 -5.52 -35.83
C SER A 401 -4.50 -4.67 -36.94
N LYS A 402 -5.36 -4.04 -37.75
CA LYS A 402 -4.99 -3.02 -38.74
C LYS A 402 -5.59 -1.64 -38.42
N ARG A 403 -6.24 -1.48 -37.27
CA ARG A 403 -6.95 -0.25 -36.90
C ARG A 403 -5.99 0.82 -36.41
N ALA A 404 -6.03 1.99 -37.06
CA ALA A 404 -5.18 3.13 -36.71
C ALA A 404 -5.25 3.51 -35.21
N LYS A 405 -6.47 3.58 -34.63
CA LYS A 405 -6.65 3.95 -33.20
C LYS A 405 -5.98 2.95 -32.24
N LEU A 406 -6.02 1.65 -32.55
CA LEU A 406 -5.36 0.61 -31.76
C LEU A 406 -3.84 0.72 -31.88
N HIS A 407 -3.32 0.87 -33.10
CA HIS A 407 -1.88 1.06 -33.34
C HIS A 407 -1.35 2.29 -32.61
N MET A 408 -2.07 3.41 -32.66
CA MET A 408 -1.75 4.63 -31.92
C MET A 408 -1.68 4.39 -30.41
N GLN A 409 -2.70 3.76 -29.82
CA GLN A 409 -2.76 3.47 -28.39
C GLN A 409 -1.66 2.49 -27.96
N ALA A 410 -1.40 1.45 -28.76
CA ALA A 410 -0.34 0.49 -28.49
C ALA A 410 1.05 1.13 -28.61
N ALA A 411 1.27 2.02 -29.58
CA ALA A 411 2.51 2.78 -29.73
C ALA A 411 2.75 3.72 -28.54
N TYR A 412 1.73 4.49 -28.14
CA TYR A 412 1.79 5.31 -26.91
C TYR A 412 2.16 4.47 -25.69
N ALA A 413 1.44 3.37 -25.46
CA ALA A 413 1.67 2.55 -24.29
C ALA A 413 3.06 1.90 -24.31
N THR A 414 3.55 1.50 -25.48
CA THR A 414 4.91 0.96 -25.64
C THR A 414 5.96 2.05 -25.33
N ALA A 415 5.75 3.29 -25.78
CA ALA A 415 6.62 4.40 -25.39
C ALA A 415 6.65 4.59 -23.86
N MET A 416 5.49 4.50 -23.20
CA MET A 416 5.42 4.59 -21.74
C MET A 416 6.14 3.44 -21.02
N LEU A 417 6.13 2.22 -21.58
CA LEU A 417 6.91 1.11 -21.04
C LEU A 417 8.42 1.44 -21.04
N TYR A 418 8.95 1.91 -22.17
CA TYR A 418 10.37 2.23 -22.33
C TYR A 418 10.85 3.44 -21.53
N THR A 419 9.98 4.43 -21.28
CA THR A 419 10.37 5.63 -20.54
C THR A 419 10.10 5.55 -19.03
N ARG A 420 9.10 4.77 -18.59
CA ARG A 420 8.59 4.82 -17.21
C ARG A 420 8.63 3.48 -16.48
N HIS A 421 8.18 2.40 -17.12
CA HIS A 421 7.87 1.16 -16.40
C HIS A 421 8.97 0.11 -16.46
N LEU A 422 9.79 0.08 -17.52
CA LEU A 422 10.94 -0.81 -17.59
C LEU A 422 12.00 -0.43 -16.53
N PRO A 423 12.74 -1.42 -16.00
CA PRO A 423 13.83 -1.16 -15.06
C PRO A 423 14.90 -0.26 -15.71
N GLU A 424 15.63 0.50 -14.90
CA GLU A 424 16.52 1.57 -15.39
C GLU A 424 17.53 1.11 -16.44
N ASN A 425 18.09 -0.08 -16.27
CA ASN A 425 19.03 -0.71 -17.21
C ASN A 425 18.42 -1.05 -18.59
N ARG A 426 17.09 -1.05 -18.70
CA ARG A 426 16.33 -1.32 -19.93
C ARG A 426 15.55 -0.11 -20.43
N ARG A 427 15.59 1.03 -19.74
CA ARG A 427 14.95 2.25 -20.22
C ARG A 427 15.69 2.74 -21.47
N ASP A 428 14.93 3.03 -22.51
CA ASP A 428 15.44 3.58 -23.77
C ASP A 428 14.53 4.74 -24.20
N HIS A 429 14.94 5.95 -23.83
CA HIS A 429 14.17 7.16 -24.13
C HIS A 429 14.17 7.50 -25.62
N LEU A 430 15.16 7.08 -26.40
CA LEU A 430 15.18 7.31 -27.84
C LEU A 430 14.19 6.37 -28.54
N LEU A 431 14.15 5.11 -28.14
CA LEU A 431 13.14 4.15 -28.61
C LEU A 431 11.74 4.55 -28.16
N ALA A 432 11.57 5.01 -26.92
CA ALA A 432 10.31 5.60 -26.46
C ALA A 432 9.88 6.78 -27.33
N LYS A 433 10.83 7.66 -27.68
CA LYS A 433 10.58 8.80 -28.58
C LYS A 433 10.19 8.36 -30.00
N ALA A 434 10.74 7.25 -30.51
CA ALA A 434 10.32 6.70 -31.80
C ALA A 434 8.85 6.23 -31.76
N TRP A 435 8.49 5.45 -30.74
CA TRP A 435 7.11 4.96 -30.56
C TRP A 435 6.10 6.08 -30.33
N ILE A 436 6.42 7.08 -29.51
CA ILE A 436 5.49 8.19 -29.25
C ILE A 436 5.27 9.03 -30.51
N ASN A 437 6.30 9.22 -31.34
CA ASN A 437 6.18 9.93 -32.61
C ASN A 437 5.29 9.18 -33.60
N GLU A 438 5.32 7.85 -33.60
CA GLU A 438 4.37 7.03 -34.37
C GLU A 438 2.93 7.26 -33.90
N ALA A 439 2.70 7.28 -32.59
CA ALA A 439 1.38 7.60 -32.04
C ALA A 439 0.91 9.01 -32.41
N ILE A 440 1.79 10.02 -32.33
CA ILE A 440 1.49 11.41 -32.74
C ILE A 440 1.17 11.48 -34.24
N ALA A 441 1.95 10.79 -35.08
CA ALA A 441 1.72 10.76 -36.52
C ALA A 441 0.35 10.17 -36.84
N ILE A 442 -0.03 9.05 -36.22
CA ILE A 442 -1.35 8.44 -36.42
C ILE A 442 -2.46 9.34 -35.88
N ALA A 443 -2.29 9.94 -34.70
CA ALA A 443 -3.26 10.87 -34.12
C ALA A 443 -3.57 12.04 -35.06
N SER A 444 -2.55 12.59 -35.74
CA SER A 444 -2.69 13.71 -36.67
C SER A 444 -3.55 13.38 -37.90
N LEU A 445 -3.74 12.09 -38.20
CA LEU A 445 -4.51 11.60 -39.35
C LEU A 445 -5.94 11.19 -38.98
N LEU A 446 -6.33 11.31 -37.70
CA LEU A 446 -7.70 10.99 -37.28
C LEU A 446 -8.70 11.92 -37.98
N PRO A 447 -9.84 11.40 -38.47
CA PRO A 447 -10.76 12.15 -39.30
C PRO A 447 -11.53 13.21 -38.49
N ASP A 448 -12.02 12.83 -37.31
CA ASP A 448 -12.74 13.73 -36.42
C ASP A 448 -11.81 14.78 -35.81
N ALA A 449 -12.22 16.05 -35.88
CA ALA A 449 -11.38 17.16 -35.46
C ALA A 449 -11.14 17.17 -33.95
N LYS A 450 -12.17 16.86 -33.15
CA LYS A 450 -12.07 16.85 -31.69
C LYS A 450 -11.24 15.66 -31.20
N GLU A 451 -11.48 14.46 -31.73
CA GLU A 451 -10.64 13.28 -31.44
C GLU A 451 -9.19 13.52 -31.85
N ARG A 452 -8.96 14.15 -33.01
CA ARG A 452 -7.61 14.51 -33.48
C ARG A 452 -6.94 15.49 -32.54
N ALA A 453 -7.64 16.53 -32.07
CA ALA A 453 -7.12 17.51 -31.12
C ALA A 453 -6.71 16.82 -29.81
N PHE A 454 -7.65 16.10 -29.19
CA PHE A 454 -7.43 15.38 -27.93
C PHE A 454 -6.28 14.38 -28.03
N HIS A 455 -6.31 13.46 -29.00
CA HIS A 455 -5.28 12.44 -29.12
C HIS A 455 -3.92 13.01 -29.51
N SER A 456 -3.86 14.09 -30.29
CA SER A 456 -2.57 14.75 -30.58
C SER A 456 -1.95 15.30 -29.29
N VAL A 457 -2.73 16.05 -28.51
CA VAL A 457 -2.25 16.65 -27.25
C VAL A 457 -1.90 15.56 -26.22
N PHE A 458 -2.73 14.53 -26.10
CA PHE A 458 -2.46 13.40 -25.21
C PHE A 458 -1.13 12.72 -25.53
N ASN A 459 -0.85 12.44 -26.81
CA ASN A 459 0.42 11.83 -27.21
C ASN A 459 1.61 12.80 -27.08
N GLN A 460 1.41 14.09 -27.35
CA GLN A 460 2.43 15.14 -27.14
C GLN A 460 2.78 15.32 -25.66
N ASN A 461 1.83 15.13 -24.75
CA ASN A 461 2.10 15.08 -23.31
C ASN A 461 3.00 13.89 -22.94
N GLY A 462 2.77 12.72 -23.56
CA GLY A 462 3.68 11.57 -23.45
C GLY A 462 5.09 11.89 -23.96
N LEU A 463 5.21 12.65 -25.06
CA LEU A 463 6.50 13.12 -25.56
C LEU A 463 7.15 14.12 -24.59
N ALA A 464 6.38 15.03 -23.97
CA ALA A 464 6.91 15.97 -22.98
C ALA A 464 7.53 15.27 -21.76
N LEU A 465 6.95 14.15 -21.31
CA LEU A 465 7.55 13.30 -20.28
C LEU A 465 8.90 12.73 -20.74
N ILE A 466 8.97 12.21 -21.97
CA ILE A 466 10.21 11.67 -22.54
C ILE A 466 11.27 12.77 -22.66
N GLU A 467 10.92 13.97 -23.13
CA GLU A 467 11.83 15.11 -23.20
C GLU A 467 12.33 15.56 -21.83
N THR A 468 11.48 15.48 -20.80
CA THR A 468 11.88 15.75 -19.40
C THR A 468 12.96 14.77 -18.94
N HIS A 469 12.81 13.47 -19.21
CA HIS A 469 13.85 12.48 -18.92
C HIS A 469 15.14 12.71 -19.71
N LEU A 470 15.02 13.21 -20.94
CA LEU A 470 16.16 13.64 -21.76
C LEU A 470 16.74 15.01 -21.34
N LYS A 471 16.22 15.62 -20.27
CA LYS A 471 16.60 16.96 -19.76
C LYS A 471 16.35 18.10 -20.76
N ASN A 472 15.50 17.88 -21.77
CA ASN A 472 15.06 18.87 -22.75
C ASN A 472 13.84 19.64 -22.22
N PHE A 473 13.98 20.27 -21.05
CA PHE A 473 12.85 20.89 -20.35
C PHE A 473 12.16 22.00 -21.14
N GLN A 474 12.88 22.72 -22.01
CA GLN A 474 12.29 23.74 -22.88
C GLN A 474 11.26 23.15 -23.84
N GLU A 475 11.57 22.00 -24.45
CA GLU A 475 10.67 21.34 -25.38
C GLU A 475 9.50 20.69 -24.64
N ALA A 476 9.77 20.06 -23.49
CA ALA A 476 8.72 19.52 -22.62
C ALA A 476 7.70 20.61 -22.24
N LEU A 477 8.18 21.77 -21.81
CA LEU A 477 7.35 22.92 -21.44
C LEU A 477 6.55 23.46 -22.64
N ARG A 478 7.17 23.55 -23.81
CA ARG A 478 6.51 23.97 -25.05
C ARG A 478 5.35 23.03 -25.39
N LEU A 479 5.59 21.73 -25.38
CA LEU A 479 4.60 20.70 -25.72
C LEU A 479 3.36 20.77 -24.80
N VAL A 480 3.55 20.83 -23.48
CA VAL A 480 2.41 20.89 -22.54
C VAL A 480 1.68 22.24 -22.61
N THR A 481 2.40 23.34 -22.82
CA THR A 481 1.82 24.69 -22.90
C THR A 481 1.00 24.89 -24.17
N GLU A 482 1.55 24.49 -25.32
CA GLU A 482 0.81 24.51 -26.58
C GLU A 482 -0.35 23.50 -26.56
N GLY A 483 -0.16 22.34 -25.93
CA GLY A 483 -1.21 21.34 -25.74
C GLY A 483 -2.41 21.92 -25.00
N LEU A 484 -2.19 22.58 -23.86
CA LEU A 484 -3.24 23.26 -23.11
C LEU A 484 -3.97 24.31 -23.96
N LYS A 485 -3.21 25.21 -24.61
CA LYS A 485 -3.77 26.23 -25.49
C LYS A 485 -4.64 25.63 -26.60
N ARG A 486 -4.16 24.56 -27.22
CA ARG A 486 -4.88 23.88 -28.30
C ARG A 486 -6.18 23.24 -27.82
N LEU A 487 -6.19 22.61 -26.64
CA LEU A 487 -7.44 22.08 -26.06
C LEU A 487 -8.43 23.21 -25.76
N ASP A 488 -7.97 24.36 -25.29
CA ASP A 488 -8.83 25.52 -25.02
C ASP A 488 -9.39 26.18 -26.30
N GLU A 489 -8.68 26.08 -27.41
CA GLU A 489 -9.10 26.62 -28.72
C GLU A 489 -10.02 25.65 -29.50
N GLU A 490 -9.79 24.34 -29.41
CA GLU A 490 -10.47 23.34 -30.25
C GLU A 490 -11.58 22.55 -29.54
N LEU A 491 -11.67 22.60 -28.21
CA LEU A 491 -12.67 21.86 -27.42
C LEU A 491 -13.43 22.80 -26.48
N GLU A 492 -14.65 22.39 -26.10
CA GLU A 492 -15.45 23.18 -25.17
C GLU A 492 -14.82 23.16 -23.75
N PRO A 493 -15.04 24.20 -22.92
CA PRO A 493 -14.43 24.29 -21.59
C PRO A 493 -14.72 23.10 -20.65
N GLY A 494 -15.86 22.43 -20.84
CA GLY A 494 -16.27 21.28 -20.02
C GLY A 494 -15.88 19.91 -20.56
N GLU A 495 -15.39 19.79 -21.80
CA GLU A 495 -14.94 18.52 -22.38
C GLU A 495 -13.59 18.14 -21.78
N HIS A 496 -13.27 16.87 -21.51
CA HIS A 496 -11.91 16.44 -21.11
C HIS A 496 -11.25 17.23 -19.95
N MET A 497 -12.01 17.66 -18.95
CA MET A 497 -11.49 18.45 -17.81
C MET A 497 -10.36 17.73 -17.06
N LEU A 498 -10.48 16.40 -16.87
CA LEU A 498 -9.43 15.60 -16.24
C LEU A 498 -8.11 15.67 -17.02
N HIS A 499 -8.17 15.65 -18.35
CA HIS A 499 -6.96 15.71 -19.18
C HIS A 499 -6.27 17.09 -19.10
N ARG A 500 -7.06 18.18 -19.07
CA ARG A 500 -6.52 19.53 -18.84
C ARG A 500 -5.86 19.66 -17.48
N SER A 501 -6.48 19.11 -16.43
CA SER A 501 -5.90 19.07 -15.09
C SER A 501 -4.57 18.29 -15.07
N VAL A 502 -4.50 17.15 -15.76
CA VAL A 502 -3.24 16.38 -15.92
C VAL A 502 -2.15 17.18 -16.64
N LEU A 503 -2.49 17.94 -17.68
CA LEU A 503 -1.51 18.79 -18.39
C LEU A 503 -0.99 19.93 -17.53
N LEU A 504 -1.85 20.61 -16.76
CA LEU A 504 -1.45 21.64 -15.81
C LEU A 504 -0.53 21.05 -14.73
N TYR A 505 -0.90 19.90 -14.17
CA TYR A 505 -0.07 19.18 -13.21
C TYR A 505 1.32 18.85 -13.81
N ASN A 506 1.36 18.27 -15.02
CA ASN A 506 2.61 17.94 -15.69
C ASN A 506 3.46 19.19 -15.99
N ARG A 507 2.83 20.31 -16.37
CA ARG A 507 3.54 21.58 -16.57
C ARG A 507 4.13 22.10 -15.26
N GLY A 508 3.37 22.02 -14.17
CA GLY A 508 3.86 22.32 -12.82
C GLY A 508 5.07 21.47 -12.43
N GLN A 509 5.07 20.17 -12.75
CA GLN A 509 6.23 19.30 -12.55
C GLN A 509 7.45 19.72 -13.38
N VAL A 510 7.25 20.11 -14.65
CA VAL A 510 8.35 20.61 -15.50
C VAL A 510 8.92 21.92 -14.94
N TYR A 511 8.06 22.87 -14.52
CA TYR A 511 8.50 24.10 -13.85
C TYR A 511 9.29 23.81 -12.57
N ALA A 512 8.79 22.89 -11.73
CA ALA A 512 9.46 22.47 -10.51
C ALA A 512 10.84 21.84 -10.77
N GLY A 513 10.97 21.10 -11.87
CA GLY A 513 12.23 20.46 -12.31
C GLY A 513 13.28 21.45 -12.80
N ILE A 514 12.87 22.58 -13.39
CA ILE A 514 13.80 23.66 -13.81
C ILE A 514 14.03 24.73 -12.73
N GLY A 515 13.41 24.59 -11.56
CA GLY A 515 13.54 25.55 -10.44
C GLY A 515 12.62 26.78 -10.54
N ALA A 516 11.68 26.81 -11.49
CA ALA A 516 10.65 27.83 -11.63
C ALA A 516 9.51 27.56 -10.62
N LEU A 517 9.80 27.69 -9.33
CA LEU A 517 8.93 27.22 -8.26
C LEU A 517 7.62 28.01 -8.14
N GLU A 518 7.63 29.31 -8.42
CA GLU A 518 6.41 30.14 -8.35
C GLU A 518 5.44 29.81 -9.50
N GLU A 519 5.95 29.57 -10.70
CA GLU A 519 5.16 29.11 -11.84
C GLU A 519 4.58 27.71 -11.58
N ALA A 520 5.36 26.82 -10.96
CA ALA A 520 4.86 25.53 -10.51
C ALA A 520 3.73 25.68 -9.48
N LEU A 521 3.90 26.55 -8.46
CA LEU A 521 2.85 26.82 -7.46
C LEU A 521 1.56 27.35 -8.10
N ALA A 522 1.67 28.19 -9.14
CA ALA A 522 0.51 28.70 -9.86
C ALA A 522 -0.26 27.56 -10.57
N ASP A 523 0.45 26.65 -11.24
CA ASP A 523 -0.16 25.48 -11.89
C ASP A 523 -0.78 24.51 -10.87
N TYR A 524 -0.11 24.25 -9.75
CA TYR A 524 -0.66 23.43 -8.67
C TYR A 524 -1.92 24.06 -8.05
N THR A 525 -1.94 25.38 -7.89
CA THR A 525 -3.12 26.10 -7.40
C THR A 525 -4.28 26.03 -8.40
N ALA A 526 -3.98 26.08 -9.70
CA ALA A 526 -4.98 25.91 -10.75
C ALA A 526 -5.60 24.51 -10.75
N VAL A 527 -4.80 23.44 -10.62
CA VAL A 527 -5.35 22.07 -10.56
C VAL A 527 -6.14 21.81 -9.28
N ILE A 528 -5.71 22.35 -8.14
CA ILE A 528 -6.48 22.28 -6.88
C ILE A 528 -7.83 22.99 -7.01
N THR A 529 -7.87 24.12 -7.73
CA THR A 529 -9.14 24.83 -7.98
C THR A 529 -10.11 23.98 -8.82
N GLN A 530 -9.59 23.16 -9.74
CA GLN A 530 -10.39 22.27 -10.59
C GLN A 530 -10.78 20.96 -9.89
N ASP A 531 -9.91 20.42 -9.04
CA ASP A 531 -10.07 19.14 -8.34
C ASP A 531 -9.68 19.26 -6.86
N PRO A 532 -10.49 19.95 -6.04
CA PRO A 532 -10.11 20.38 -4.69
C PRO A 532 -9.98 19.23 -3.68
N TYR A 533 -10.35 18.02 -4.08
CA TYR A 533 -10.36 16.84 -3.21
C TYR A 533 -9.29 15.81 -3.59
N TYR A 534 -8.46 16.10 -4.59
CA TYR A 534 -7.35 15.23 -4.96
C TYR A 534 -6.15 15.51 -4.06
N SER A 535 -5.91 14.63 -3.08
CA SER A 535 -4.95 14.82 -2.00
C SER A 535 -3.52 15.03 -2.49
N GLU A 536 -3.09 14.30 -3.52
CA GLU A 536 -1.71 14.38 -4.01
C GLU A 536 -1.34 15.78 -4.55
N TYR A 537 -2.30 16.60 -5.00
CA TYR A 537 -1.98 17.97 -5.42
C TYR A 537 -1.55 18.86 -4.26
N TYR A 538 -2.14 18.68 -3.07
CA TYR A 538 -1.72 19.40 -1.88
C TYR A 538 -0.36 18.94 -1.40
N LEU A 539 -0.09 17.62 -1.40
CA LEU A 539 1.23 17.09 -1.06
C LEU A 539 2.34 17.71 -1.92
N GLU A 540 2.14 17.72 -3.24
CA GLU A 540 3.12 18.24 -4.19
C GLU A 540 3.31 19.76 -4.05
N ARG A 541 2.23 20.51 -3.83
CA ARG A 541 2.32 21.96 -3.60
C ARG A 541 2.99 22.27 -2.24
N GLY A 542 2.70 21.49 -1.21
CA GLY A 542 3.39 21.54 0.08
C GLY A 542 4.90 21.30 -0.04
N ASN A 543 5.30 20.33 -0.87
CA ASN A 543 6.72 20.08 -1.18
C ASN A 543 7.39 21.30 -1.84
N LEU A 544 6.68 22.01 -2.72
CA LEU A 544 7.18 23.26 -3.32
C LEU A 544 7.29 24.39 -2.30
N TYR A 545 6.30 24.54 -1.41
CA TYR A 545 6.35 25.51 -0.32
C TYR A 545 7.55 25.26 0.60
N ARG A 546 7.83 24.00 0.96
CA ARG A 546 9.05 23.63 1.71
C ARG A 546 10.33 24.05 1.00
N ARG A 547 10.43 23.82 -0.31
CA ARG A 547 11.61 24.22 -1.11
C ARG A 547 11.81 25.75 -1.15
N LEU A 548 10.74 26.52 -0.96
CA LEU A 548 10.77 27.99 -0.86
C LEU A 548 10.94 28.51 0.57
N GLY A 549 11.02 27.64 1.58
CA GLY A 549 11.07 28.02 3.00
C GLY A 549 9.73 28.51 3.57
N ARG A 550 8.63 28.30 2.84
CA ARG A 550 7.25 28.67 3.21
C ARG A 550 6.60 27.54 4.05
N ASN A 551 7.11 27.32 5.26
CA ASN A 551 6.78 26.12 6.03
C ASN A 551 5.36 26.12 6.58
N GLU A 552 4.78 27.29 6.87
CA GLU A 552 3.40 27.43 7.32
C GLU A 552 2.40 27.05 6.22
N GLU A 553 2.62 27.51 4.98
CA GLU A 553 1.79 27.09 3.85
C GLU A 553 1.96 25.59 3.54
N ALA A 554 3.18 25.06 3.68
CA ALA A 554 3.43 23.63 3.51
C ALA A 554 2.67 22.79 4.54
N LEU A 555 2.67 23.19 5.81
CA LEU A 555 1.93 22.52 6.88
C LEU A 555 0.44 22.45 6.56
N ALA A 556 -0.16 23.58 6.17
CA ALA A 556 -1.57 23.64 5.81
C ALA A 556 -1.93 22.72 4.63
N ASP A 557 -1.06 22.61 3.63
CA ASP A 557 -1.25 21.71 2.49
C ASP A 557 -1.08 20.23 2.88
N TYR A 558 -0.12 19.89 3.73
CA TYR A 558 0.02 18.51 4.23
C TYR A 558 -1.18 18.09 5.07
N GLU A 559 -1.74 18.98 5.90
CA GLU A 559 -2.98 18.72 6.64
C GLU A 559 -4.15 18.44 5.69
N ARG A 560 -4.29 19.19 4.60
CA ARG A 560 -5.32 18.94 3.57
C ARG A 560 -5.09 17.62 2.84
N SER A 561 -3.85 17.29 2.50
CA SER A 561 -3.50 16.00 1.89
C SER A 561 -3.90 14.84 2.80
N VAL A 562 -3.52 14.89 4.08
CA VAL A 562 -3.89 13.87 5.08
C VAL A 562 -5.41 13.76 5.25
N PHE A 563 -6.13 14.88 5.22
CA PHE A 563 -7.59 14.87 5.37
C PHE A 563 -8.34 14.23 4.19
N TYR A 564 -7.89 14.44 2.95
CA TYR A 564 -8.58 13.90 1.76
C TYR A 564 -8.06 12.54 1.31
N SER A 565 -6.89 12.11 1.77
CA SER A 565 -6.28 10.84 1.37
C SER A 565 -6.65 9.72 2.33
N PRO A 566 -6.93 8.50 1.83
CA PRO A 566 -6.66 7.31 2.61
C PRO A 566 -5.21 7.32 3.13
N PRO A 567 -4.91 6.73 4.30
CA PRO A 567 -3.62 6.83 4.96
C PRO A 567 -2.41 6.71 4.04
N TYR A 568 -1.57 7.75 4.02
CA TYR A 568 -0.39 7.82 3.15
C TYR A 568 0.85 8.26 3.93
N ALA A 569 1.81 7.34 4.09
CA ALA A 569 3.02 7.54 4.89
C ALA A 569 3.77 8.84 4.54
N GLU A 570 4.00 9.11 3.26
CA GLU A 570 4.73 10.30 2.83
C GLU A 570 4.08 11.62 3.30
N ALA A 571 2.75 11.72 3.27
CA ALA A 571 2.05 12.92 3.70
C ALA A 571 2.19 13.15 5.22
N HIS A 572 2.09 12.09 6.03
CA HIS A 572 2.32 12.18 7.47
C HIS A 572 3.78 12.48 7.80
N PHE A 573 4.73 11.84 7.10
CA PHE A 573 6.16 12.08 7.27
C PHE A 573 6.53 13.54 6.95
N ASN A 574 6.03 14.09 5.84
CA ASN A 574 6.29 15.47 5.47
C ASN A 574 5.67 16.46 6.45
N ARG A 575 4.48 16.14 6.99
CA ARG A 575 3.86 16.92 8.08
C ARG A 575 4.68 16.87 9.37
N ALA A 576 5.16 15.68 9.76
CA ALA A 576 6.02 15.48 10.93
C ALA A 576 7.32 16.28 10.83
N ASN A 577 7.96 16.30 9.65
CA ASN A 577 9.17 17.08 9.40
C ASN A 577 8.94 18.59 9.59
N VAL A 578 7.73 19.09 9.27
CA VAL A 578 7.40 20.51 9.49
C VAL A 578 7.05 20.77 10.96
N HIS A 579 6.34 19.87 11.63
CA HIS A 579 6.11 19.96 13.07
C HIS A 579 7.43 20.00 13.86
N SER A 580 8.35 19.08 13.56
CA SER A 580 9.68 19.04 14.19
C SER A 580 10.48 20.32 13.93
N LEU A 581 10.42 20.88 12.72
CA LEU A 581 11.05 22.17 12.40
C LEU A 581 10.49 23.34 13.25
N PHE A 582 9.20 23.29 13.61
CA PHE A 582 8.57 24.27 14.49
C PHE A 582 8.75 23.97 15.99
N GLY A 583 9.46 22.88 16.36
CA GLY A 583 9.59 22.43 17.74
C GLY A 583 8.30 21.82 18.32
N HIS A 584 7.34 21.44 17.46
CA HIS A 584 6.10 20.76 17.83
C HIS A 584 6.34 19.24 17.92
N ASP A 585 7.17 18.85 18.89
CA ASP A 585 7.67 17.47 18.99
C ASP A 585 6.57 16.45 19.24
N GLU A 586 5.54 16.79 20.01
CA GLU A 586 4.43 15.87 20.29
C GLU A 586 3.68 15.48 19.01
N GLU A 587 3.36 16.47 18.16
CA GLU A 587 2.73 16.26 16.87
C GLU A 587 3.66 15.52 15.89
N ALA A 588 4.95 15.87 15.86
CA ALA A 588 5.94 15.17 15.03
C ALA A 588 6.08 13.69 15.42
N LEU A 589 6.21 13.39 16.71
CA LEU A 589 6.28 12.02 17.23
C LEU A 589 5.01 11.23 16.93
N ALA A 590 3.83 11.86 17.02
CA ALA A 590 2.57 11.22 16.67
C ALA A 590 2.54 10.80 15.19
N ASP A 591 2.93 11.70 14.28
CA ASP A 591 2.97 11.39 12.85
C ASP A 591 4.06 10.38 12.50
N TYR A 592 5.29 10.52 13.00
CA TYR A 592 6.34 9.51 12.76
C TYR A 592 5.92 8.13 13.28
N SER A 593 5.25 8.08 14.44
CA SER A 593 4.75 6.83 14.98
C SER A 593 3.66 6.22 14.11
N TYR A 594 2.76 7.04 13.58
CA TYR A 594 1.74 6.58 12.65
C TYR A 594 2.35 6.10 11.32
N VAL A 595 3.34 6.82 10.78
CA VAL A 595 4.12 6.40 9.60
C VAL A 595 4.70 5.00 9.83
N LEU A 596 5.34 4.78 10.97
CA LEU A 596 5.95 3.48 11.30
C LEU A 596 4.92 2.39 11.66
N GLU A 597 3.70 2.78 12.03
CA GLU A 597 2.58 1.86 12.20
C GLU A 597 2.11 1.33 10.84
N ILE A 598 1.97 2.21 9.84
CA ILE A 598 1.49 1.81 8.50
C ILE A 598 2.62 1.23 7.64
N ASP A 599 3.82 1.78 7.71
CA ASP A 599 5.04 1.32 7.04
C ASP A 599 6.20 1.16 8.03
N PRO A 600 6.37 -0.05 8.60
CA PRO A 600 7.47 -0.34 9.55
C PRO A 600 8.88 -0.24 8.94
N THR A 601 8.99 -0.13 7.62
CA THR A 601 10.25 -0.05 6.87
C THR A 601 10.65 1.37 6.48
N TYR A 602 9.89 2.38 6.91
CA TYR A 602 10.15 3.78 6.62
C TYR A 602 11.34 4.31 7.46
N LEU A 603 12.55 4.07 6.96
CA LEU A 603 13.81 4.32 7.67
C LEU A 603 13.95 5.78 8.15
N ASP A 604 13.60 6.77 7.32
CA ASP A 604 13.72 8.18 7.69
C ASP A 604 12.83 8.56 8.88
N ALA A 605 11.68 7.89 9.06
CA ALA A 605 10.82 8.11 10.21
C ALA A 605 11.42 7.50 11.49
N LEU A 606 12.15 6.37 11.40
CA LEU A 606 12.93 5.84 12.52
C LEU A 606 14.03 6.80 12.93
N ILE A 607 14.79 7.31 11.96
CA ILE A 607 15.89 8.26 12.17
C ILE A 607 15.39 9.51 12.90
N ASN A 608 14.36 10.16 12.37
CA ASN A 608 13.88 11.43 12.92
C ASN A 608 13.22 11.23 14.28
N ARG A 609 12.45 10.15 14.48
CA ARG A 609 11.83 9.86 15.77
C ARG A 609 12.86 9.50 16.84
N ALA A 610 13.92 8.76 16.48
CA ALA A 610 15.02 8.45 17.38
C ALA A 610 15.77 9.71 17.85
N SER A 611 15.96 10.69 16.96
CA SER A 611 16.58 11.99 17.32
C SER A 611 15.74 12.72 18.35
N ILE A 612 14.43 12.87 18.11
CA ILE A 612 13.53 13.57 19.05
C ILE A 612 13.49 12.83 20.40
N PHE A 613 13.41 11.49 20.40
CA PHE A 613 13.46 10.74 21.66
C PHE A 613 14.78 10.91 22.41
N TYR A 614 15.91 11.02 21.71
CA TYR A 614 17.21 11.32 22.33
C TYR A 614 17.19 12.71 22.97
N GLU A 615 16.73 13.72 22.24
CA GLU A 615 16.64 15.11 22.72
C GLU A 615 15.71 15.26 23.95
N GLN A 616 14.63 14.48 23.99
CA GLN A 616 13.73 14.40 25.15
C GLN A 616 14.27 13.58 26.33
N GLY A 617 15.45 12.97 26.20
CA GLY A 617 16.05 12.08 27.20
C GLY A 617 15.40 10.69 27.29
N ASN A 618 14.53 10.33 26.35
CA ASN A 618 13.93 9.00 26.25
C ASN A 618 14.87 8.04 25.50
N TYR A 619 16.04 7.79 26.10
CA TYR A 619 17.11 6.99 25.49
C TYR A 619 16.68 5.54 25.18
N THR A 620 15.75 4.98 25.95
CA THR A 620 15.23 3.62 25.69
C THR A 620 14.47 3.55 24.37
N ALA A 621 13.54 4.49 24.12
CA ALA A 621 12.78 4.51 22.88
C ALA A 621 13.67 4.87 21.67
N SER A 622 14.60 5.81 21.87
CA SER A 622 15.60 6.17 20.84
C SER A 622 16.46 4.96 20.44
N LEU A 623 17.00 4.21 21.41
CA LEU A 623 17.80 3.02 21.14
C LEU A 623 17.00 1.94 20.38
N GLN A 624 15.73 1.73 20.73
CA GLN A 624 14.88 0.78 20.02
C GLN A 624 14.71 1.16 18.53
N ASP A 625 14.50 2.43 18.23
CA ASP A 625 14.38 2.91 16.85
C ASP A 625 15.72 2.83 16.11
N VAL A 626 16.83 3.15 16.78
CA VAL A 626 18.19 3.00 16.23
C VAL A 626 18.51 1.54 15.90
N GLU A 627 18.24 0.62 16.81
CA GLU A 627 18.47 -0.82 16.59
C GLU A 627 17.62 -1.35 15.43
N ARG A 628 16.35 -0.96 15.36
CA ARG A 628 15.47 -1.32 14.23
C ARG A 628 15.96 -0.74 12.92
N GLY A 629 16.40 0.52 12.92
CA GLY A 629 16.92 1.17 11.72
C GLY A 629 18.22 0.53 11.24
N LEU A 630 19.15 0.19 12.15
CA LEU A 630 20.41 -0.48 11.81
C LEU A 630 20.22 -1.94 11.40
N GLN A 631 19.12 -2.59 11.81
CA GLN A 631 18.74 -3.90 11.25
C GLN A 631 18.30 -3.78 9.79
N GLN A 632 17.69 -2.66 9.39
CA GLN A 632 17.25 -2.40 8.02
C GLN A 632 18.40 -1.90 7.13
N ASP A 633 19.19 -0.96 7.64
CA ASP A 633 20.36 -0.38 7.00
C ASP A 633 21.55 -0.32 7.99
N PRO A 634 22.38 -1.38 8.03
CA PRO A 634 23.53 -1.45 8.93
C PRO A 634 24.61 -0.39 8.66
N GLU A 635 24.58 0.28 7.51
CA GLU A 635 25.57 1.28 7.10
C GLU A 635 25.06 2.72 7.26
N ASN A 636 23.88 2.91 7.88
CA ASN A 636 23.30 4.23 8.01
C ASN A 636 24.11 5.15 8.95
N ALA A 637 24.74 6.19 8.39
CA ALA A 637 25.60 7.09 9.15
C ALA A 637 24.86 7.86 10.26
N GLN A 638 23.64 8.30 10.00
CA GLN A 638 22.86 9.07 10.98
C GLN A 638 22.49 8.21 12.19
N LEU A 639 22.10 6.95 11.97
CA LEU A 639 21.80 6.02 13.06
C LEU A 639 23.04 5.66 13.88
N HIS A 640 24.20 5.46 13.25
CA HIS A 640 25.46 5.27 13.97
C HIS A 640 25.85 6.50 14.79
N CYS A 641 25.59 7.71 14.28
CA CYS A 641 25.80 8.95 15.03
C CYS A 641 24.89 9.02 16.27
N THR A 642 23.59 8.75 16.11
CA THR A 642 22.64 8.69 17.23
C THR A 642 22.99 7.57 18.23
N LEU A 643 23.48 6.42 17.75
CA LEU A 643 23.99 5.35 18.61
C LEU A 643 25.19 5.82 19.44
N GLY A 644 26.13 6.53 18.82
CA GLY A 644 27.29 7.11 19.53
C GLY A 644 26.85 8.07 20.64
N LEU A 645 25.86 8.92 20.37
CA LEU A 645 25.26 9.81 21.36
C LEU A 645 24.61 9.04 22.52
N LEU A 646 23.83 7.99 22.22
CA LEU A 646 23.20 7.14 23.24
C LEU A 646 24.23 6.42 24.12
N LEU A 647 25.31 5.92 23.52
CA LEU A 647 26.40 5.24 24.23
C LEU A 647 27.20 6.22 25.11
N MET A 648 27.42 7.43 24.61
CA MET A 648 28.04 8.51 25.39
C MET A 648 27.18 8.89 26.61
N ALA A 649 25.86 8.98 26.44
CA ALA A 649 24.91 9.19 27.55
C ALA A 649 24.86 8.01 28.55
N GLN A 650 25.29 6.82 28.14
CA GLN A 650 25.44 5.64 28.99
C GLN A 650 26.86 5.49 29.59
N GLU A 651 27.76 6.46 29.34
CA GLU A 651 29.17 6.44 29.75
C GLU A 651 30.00 5.29 29.12
N ASP A 652 29.53 4.64 28.05
CA ASP A 652 30.29 3.63 27.29
C ASP A 652 31.11 4.29 26.17
N THR A 653 32.17 5.01 26.58
CA THR A 653 32.94 5.89 25.70
C THR A 653 33.68 5.14 24.58
N GLU A 654 34.15 3.92 24.84
CA GLU A 654 34.83 3.10 23.83
C GLU A 654 33.89 2.75 22.68
N LYS A 655 32.67 2.30 22.99
CA LYS A 655 31.68 2.00 21.94
C LYS A 655 31.14 3.25 21.28
N ALA A 656 31.03 4.36 22.01
CA ALA A 656 30.63 5.64 21.43
C ALA A 656 31.64 6.11 20.35
N ASP A 657 32.95 6.04 20.63
CA ASP A 657 34.01 6.38 19.66
C ASP A 657 33.95 5.48 18.42
N GLN A 658 33.69 4.17 18.62
CA GLN A 658 33.50 3.21 17.53
C GLN A 658 32.26 3.55 16.67
N ALA A 659 31.13 3.89 17.29
CA ALA A 659 29.90 4.24 16.60
C ALA A 659 30.06 5.54 15.78
N PHE A 660 30.66 6.59 16.36
CA PHE A 660 30.96 7.80 15.59
C PHE A 660 31.95 7.54 14.45
N SER A 661 32.94 6.67 14.66
CA SER A 661 33.88 6.28 13.62
C SER A 661 33.21 5.49 12.49
N ALA A 662 32.24 4.62 12.82
CA ALA A 662 31.41 3.94 11.83
C ALA A 662 30.54 4.92 11.04
N ALA A 663 29.91 5.90 11.72
CA ALA A 663 29.15 6.97 11.05
C ALA A 663 30.02 7.71 10.02
N LEU A 664 31.23 8.11 10.41
CA LEU A 664 32.18 8.85 9.56
C LEU A 664 32.82 8.01 8.46
N GLN A 665 32.88 6.69 8.63
CA GLN A 665 33.31 5.80 7.56
C GLN A 665 32.29 5.77 6.41
N GLN A 666 31.00 5.86 6.74
CA GLN A 666 29.91 5.80 5.77
C GLN A 666 29.57 7.18 5.19
N ASP A 667 29.55 8.21 6.03
CA ASP A 667 29.42 9.60 5.60
C ASP A 667 30.50 10.51 6.24
N PRO A 668 31.62 10.72 5.53
CA PRO A 668 32.66 11.65 5.96
C PRO A 668 32.22 13.12 5.99
N LEU A 669 31.06 13.47 5.42
CA LEU A 669 30.52 14.83 5.40
C LEU A 669 29.60 15.11 6.59
N LEU A 670 29.32 14.11 7.44
CA LEU A 670 28.44 14.26 8.59
C LEU A 670 29.12 15.06 9.73
N VAL A 671 28.92 16.39 9.70
CA VAL A 671 29.49 17.35 10.66
C VAL A 671 29.17 16.98 12.11
N ALA A 672 27.95 16.50 12.37
CA ALA A 672 27.51 16.09 13.71
C ALA A 672 28.38 14.96 14.29
N ALA A 673 28.76 13.96 13.49
CA ALA A 673 29.57 12.85 13.96
C ALA A 673 31.02 13.27 14.26
N TRP A 674 31.63 14.13 13.44
CA TRP A 674 32.93 14.74 13.73
C TRP A 674 32.91 15.53 15.03
N THR A 675 31.88 16.36 15.20
CA THR A 675 31.74 17.23 16.37
C THR A 675 31.56 16.41 17.65
N ASN A 676 30.66 15.42 17.65
CA ASN A 676 30.39 14.61 18.83
C ASN A 676 31.57 13.68 19.19
N ARG A 677 32.26 13.10 18.20
CA ARG A 677 33.49 12.34 18.48
C ARG A 677 34.59 13.21 19.06
N ALA A 678 34.68 14.47 18.63
CA ALA A 678 35.64 15.41 19.20
C ALA A 678 35.31 15.79 20.64
N ILE A 679 34.03 15.99 20.97
CA ILE A 679 33.59 16.25 22.35
C ILE A 679 33.97 15.07 23.24
N LEU A 680 33.66 13.85 22.82
CA LEU A 680 34.06 12.62 23.53
C LEU A 680 35.59 12.53 23.70
N ALA A 681 36.36 12.80 22.66
CA ALA A 681 37.82 12.81 22.72
C ALA A 681 38.35 13.88 23.68
N PHE A 682 37.70 15.05 23.76
CA PHE A 682 38.06 16.10 24.70
C PHE A 682 37.79 15.67 26.15
N GLU A 683 36.65 15.04 26.42
CA GLU A 683 36.29 14.49 27.74
C GLU A 683 37.27 13.40 28.22
N GLU A 684 37.78 12.58 27.29
CA GLU A 684 38.83 11.59 27.54
C GLU A 684 40.25 12.19 27.57
N ASN A 685 40.37 13.52 27.55
CA ASN A 685 41.64 14.25 27.56
C ASN A 685 42.55 13.95 26.34
N ARG A 686 41.98 13.45 25.23
CA ARG A 686 42.63 13.29 23.91
C ARG A 686 42.55 14.58 23.10
N ILE A 687 43.06 15.68 23.67
CA ILE A 687 42.83 17.04 23.17
C ILE A 687 43.26 17.26 21.70
N GLU A 688 44.38 16.66 21.26
CA GLU A 688 44.81 16.79 19.85
C GLU A 688 43.88 16.07 18.87
N ALA A 689 43.28 14.95 19.29
CA ALA A 689 42.28 14.27 18.46
C ALA A 689 41.01 15.12 18.35
N ALA A 690 40.57 15.73 19.45
CA ALA A 690 39.44 16.65 19.45
C ALA A 690 39.67 17.85 18.51
N ILE A 691 40.83 18.51 18.59
CA ILE A 691 41.19 19.62 17.68
C ILE A 691 41.16 19.18 16.22
N LYS A 692 41.69 17.98 15.92
CA LYS A 692 41.71 17.44 14.56
C LYS A 692 40.30 17.24 14.02
N ASP A 693 39.44 16.60 14.79
CA ASP A 693 38.06 16.29 14.39
C ASP A 693 37.21 17.57 14.26
N LEU A 694 37.32 18.52 15.20
CA LEU A 694 36.66 19.83 15.10
C LEU A 694 37.16 20.63 13.89
N SER A 695 38.44 20.48 13.52
CA SER A 695 38.97 21.11 12.31
C SER A 695 38.45 20.45 11.03
N GLN A 696 38.13 19.15 11.04
CA GLN A 696 37.44 18.51 9.92
C GLN A 696 35.99 19.02 9.83
N ALA A 697 35.27 19.08 10.96
CA ALA A 697 33.92 19.63 11.01
C ALA A 697 33.87 21.07 10.43
N LEU A 698 34.79 21.95 10.86
CA LEU A 698 34.88 23.33 10.36
C LEU A 698 35.35 23.47 8.91
N ALA A 699 36.02 22.45 8.35
CA ALA A 699 36.37 22.43 6.94
C ALA A 699 35.16 22.10 6.06
N LEU A 700 34.14 21.44 6.61
CA LEU A 700 32.89 21.09 5.94
C LEU A 700 31.86 22.21 6.08
N GLU A 701 31.67 22.73 7.28
CA GLU A 701 30.70 23.76 7.60
C GLU A 701 31.24 24.70 8.69
N GLU A 702 31.23 26.00 8.42
CA GLU A 702 31.60 26.99 9.43
C GLU A 702 30.46 27.16 10.44
N ASN A 703 30.69 26.75 11.69
CA ASN A 703 29.67 26.70 12.73
C ASN A 703 30.19 27.33 14.04
N PRO A 704 29.45 28.27 14.66
CA PRO A 704 29.89 28.98 15.87
C PRO A 704 30.12 28.06 17.07
N THR A 705 29.26 27.05 17.26
CA THR A 705 29.40 26.06 18.36
C THR A 705 30.65 25.19 18.17
N VAL A 706 30.95 24.79 16.93
CA VAL A 706 32.14 24.00 16.62
C VAL A 706 33.42 24.83 16.78
N LEU A 707 33.41 26.11 16.36
CA LEU A 707 34.49 27.07 16.63
C LEU A 707 34.72 27.25 18.12
N TYR A 708 33.66 27.46 18.88
CA TYR A 708 33.71 27.58 20.33
C TYR A 708 34.34 26.34 20.99
N ASN A 709 33.88 25.14 20.60
CA ASN A 709 34.43 23.87 21.10
C ASN A 709 35.93 23.71 20.77
N ARG A 710 36.36 24.12 19.56
CA ARG A 710 37.78 24.05 19.18
C ARG A 710 38.61 25.10 19.91
N GLY A 711 38.06 26.29 20.15
CA GLY A 711 38.64 27.32 20.98
C GLY A 711 38.92 26.83 22.41
N ILE A 712 37.97 26.11 23.02
CA ILE A 712 38.17 25.44 24.32
C ILE A 712 39.29 24.41 24.24
N ALA A 713 39.32 23.59 23.19
CA ALA A 713 40.37 22.59 23.00
C ALA A 713 41.76 23.22 22.85
N TYR A 714 41.87 24.36 22.15
CA TYR A 714 43.11 25.15 22.09
C TYR A 714 43.49 25.77 23.44
N GLN A 715 42.53 26.28 24.22
CA GLN A 715 42.79 26.77 25.58
C GLN A 715 43.40 25.68 26.47
N ALA A 716 42.88 24.45 26.40
CA ALA A 716 43.39 23.33 27.19
C ALA A 716 44.87 22.99 26.88
N GLN A 717 45.37 23.33 25.69
CA GLN A 717 46.78 23.19 25.30
C GLN A 717 47.62 24.46 25.46
N ASN A 718 47.07 25.53 26.04
CA ASN A 718 47.70 26.85 26.12
C ASN A 718 47.99 27.48 24.74
N ARG A 719 47.25 27.09 23.71
CA ARG A 719 47.33 27.65 22.35
C ARG A 719 46.45 28.90 22.26
N TRP A 720 46.86 29.92 23.02
CA TRP A 720 46.03 31.08 23.33
C TRP A 720 45.64 31.91 22.09
N GLN A 721 46.55 32.05 21.13
CA GLN A 721 46.28 32.84 19.93
C GLN A 721 45.26 32.16 19.02
N GLU A 722 45.35 30.84 18.84
CA GLU A 722 44.38 30.07 18.08
C GLU A 722 43.00 30.07 18.75
N ALA A 723 42.94 29.92 20.08
CA ALA A 723 41.70 30.04 20.83
C ALA A 723 41.03 31.42 20.65
N ILE A 724 41.81 32.51 20.69
CA ILE A 724 41.30 33.87 20.45
C ILE A 724 40.70 34.00 19.04
N ASN A 725 41.36 33.43 18.03
CA ASN A 725 40.88 33.48 16.64
C ASN A 725 39.53 32.77 16.52
N ASP A 726 39.40 31.55 17.04
CA ASP A 726 38.17 30.76 16.99
C ASP A 726 37.03 31.44 17.78
N PHE A 727 37.28 31.93 18.99
CA PHE A 727 36.28 32.68 19.76
C PHE A 727 35.84 33.98 19.08
N THR A 728 36.76 34.66 18.39
CA THR A 728 36.42 35.88 17.64
C THR A 728 35.55 35.57 16.42
N GLN A 729 35.82 34.47 15.72
CA GLN A 729 34.96 34.02 14.63
C GLN A 729 33.60 33.56 15.15
N ALA A 730 33.55 32.80 16.25
CA ALA A 730 32.28 32.37 16.85
C ALA A 730 31.38 33.56 17.21
N LEU A 731 31.93 34.58 17.88
CA LEU A 731 31.21 35.83 18.21
C LEU A 731 30.78 36.64 16.99
N ALA A 732 31.49 36.52 15.86
CA ALA A 732 31.12 37.19 14.63
C ALA A 732 29.93 36.50 13.92
N LEU A 733 29.74 35.20 14.15
CA LEU A 733 28.70 34.39 13.53
C LEU A 733 27.43 34.30 14.38
N SER A 734 27.56 34.26 15.70
CA SER A 734 26.43 34.18 16.62
C SER A 734 26.71 34.91 17.94
N ASN A 735 25.64 35.45 18.53
CA ASN A 735 25.68 35.98 19.90
C ASN A 735 25.23 34.93 20.94
N GLU A 736 24.92 33.72 20.50
CA GLU A 736 24.66 32.58 21.36
C GLU A 736 25.94 32.24 22.13
N ASP A 737 25.81 32.02 23.44
CA ASP A 737 26.93 31.86 24.39
C ASP A 737 27.96 33.02 24.44
N ALA A 738 27.67 34.18 23.84
CA ALA A 738 28.61 35.29 23.74
C ALA A 738 29.22 35.69 25.10
N GLN A 739 28.44 35.57 26.18
CA GLN A 739 28.92 35.83 27.52
C GLN A 739 30.06 34.90 27.95
N ASP A 740 29.96 33.59 27.68
CA ASP A 740 31.03 32.64 28.03
C ASP A 740 32.20 32.73 27.04
N ILE A 741 31.91 32.96 25.76
CA ILE A 741 32.93 33.15 24.73
C ILE A 741 33.82 34.37 25.07
N LEU A 742 33.21 35.51 25.44
CA LEU A 742 33.94 36.72 25.85
C LEU A 742 34.76 36.47 27.13
N TYR A 743 34.22 35.74 28.10
CA TYR A 743 34.98 35.37 29.29
C TYR A 743 36.24 34.56 28.95
N ARG A 744 36.08 33.50 28.16
CA ARG A 744 37.18 32.63 27.74
C ARG A 744 38.20 33.36 26.88
N ARG A 745 37.75 34.21 25.96
CA ARG A 745 38.64 35.03 25.13
C ARG A 745 39.41 36.05 25.98
N SER A 746 38.77 36.68 26.97
CA SER A 746 39.44 37.57 27.93
C SER A 746 40.55 36.86 28.71
N PHE A 747 40.30 35.60 29.08
CA PHE A 747 41.30 34.78 29.77
C PHE A 747 42.50 34.52 28.85
N CYS A 748 42.29 34.17 27.58
CA CYS A 748 43.37 34.01 26.61
C CYS A 748 44.19 35.30 26.42
N TYR A 749 43.53 36.46 26.28
CA TYR A 749 44.22 37.75 26.19
C TYR A 749 45.08 38.03 27.43
N THR A 750 44.58 37.68 28.61
CA THR A 750 45.33 37.80 29.87
C THR A 750 46.58 36.93 29.85
N GLN A 751 46.50 35.67 29.37
CA GLN A 751 47.64 34.77 29.26
C GLN A 751 48.70 35.26 28.26
N LEU A 752 48.30 35.99 27.22
CA LEU A 752 49.20 36.63 26.26
C LEU A 752 49.71 38.01 26.70
N GLY A 753 49.24 38.53 27.85
CA GLY A 753 49.63 39.84 28.37
C GLY A 753 48.90 41.04 27.75
N ASP A 754 47.87 40.82 26.94
CA ASP A 754 47.02 41.88 26.38
C ASP A 754 45.89 42.26 27.36
N THR A 755 46.25 42.97 28.41
CA THR A 755 45.31 43.39 29.46
C THR A 755 44.25 44.36 28.96
N ASN A 756 44.51 45.11 27.88
CA ASN A 756 43.56 46.05 27.31
C ASN A 756 42.40 45.31 26.62
N GLN A 757 42.69 44.30 25.80
CA GLN A 757 41.64 43.50 25.16
C GLN A 757 40.91 42.62 26.17
N ALA A 758 41.61 42.04 27.15
CA ALA A 758 40.95 41.29 28.23
C ALA A 758 39.93 42.15 29.00
N GLN A 759 40.27 43.40 29.32
CA GLN A 759 39.36 44.31 30.02
C GLN A 759 38.17 44.72 29.15
N ARG A 760 38.36 44.87 27.83
CA ARG A 760 37.27 45.14 26.89
C ARG A 760 36.28 43.98 26.83
N ASP A 761 36.77 42.75 26.65
CA ASP A 761 35.92 41.55 26.62
C ASP A 761 35.11 41.40 27.93
N LEU A 762 35.72 41.67 29.09
CA LEU A 762 35.02 41.64 30.39
C LEU A 762 33.97 42.76 30.53
N GLN A 763 34.20 43.95 29.95
CA GLN A 763 33.22 45.03 29.93
C GLN A 763 32.05 44.69 29.02
N GLU A 764 32.33 44.18 27.82
CA GLU A 764 31.32 43.74 26.86
C GLU A 764 30.48 42.60 27.42
N GLN A 765 31.11 41.64 28.10
CA GLN A 765 30.44 40.57 28.83
C GLN A 765 29.48 41.10 29.91
N GLN A 766 29.86 42.16 30.64
CA GLN A 766 29.01 42.76 31.68
C GLN A 766 27.78 43.46 31.09
N VAL A 767 27.90 44.03 29.89
CA VAL A 767 26.78 44.68 29.18
C VAL A 767 25.74 43.65 28.70
N LEU A 768 26.17 42.40 28.46
CA LEU A 768 25.29 41.29 28.09
C LEU A 768 24.57 40.64 29.29
N ARG A 769 24.83 41.08 30.53
CA ARG A 769 24.05 40.62 31.70
C ARG A 769 22.67 41.30 31.71
N PRO A 770 21.57 40.56 31.90
CA PRO A 770 20.23 41.14 32.00
C PRO A 770 20.06 42.07 33.19
#